data_AF-A0AAW0NU73-F1
#
_entry.id   AF-A0AAW0NU73-F1
#
_cell.length_a   1.000
_cell.length_b   1.000
_cell.length_c   1.000
_cell.angle_alpha   90.00
_cell.angle_beta   90.00
_cell.angle_gamma   90.00
#
_symmetry.space_group_name_H-M   'P 1'
#
loop_
_entity.id
_entity.type
_entity.pdbx_description
1 polymer ?
#
loop_
_entity_poly.entity_id
_entity_poly.type
_entity_poly.pdbx_seq_one_letter_code
_entity_poly.pdbx_strand_id
1 'polypeptide(L)'
;MAELASNKDWLNKVDQEKARLLFDANRSELFDQSLADMKKWLKELQQQLKSGAEEDVRDLTKANILLKKHQLTENQVRDRGRELDELQEAVRKHGGREDQPALEQEQQNLRAEFQQLLTPLAQRKGKLEAVKSVHQFYRDLADELLWIEERMPLAMSQEHGHNLQTVQMLLKKNQTLQKEIEGHQPRVDEVLERGRRMEAAARGEDRPEAEKIQEQLKDLETRSRGLDRREELYMIADEKAKDEQSAMLMLKRHTILKQDVDDYEDAIQKLADRAQKMFAEEHPDGEAIIRRQSQVDKQYAGLKELADDRRKKLDYTYQHFLLSREEMGQDLDHVTLLRDKFREFARETGVVGQDRVDFVNQTIDELIEGGHSEAATMAEWKDGINESWADLLELIDTRGQLLTPPTNCSSETNIIYFDDGKELVAQIYEKQTELPEDVGDDFSKAESFHRVHGAFERDITALGKQVQQYQETAARLHAQYAGEQANAIQASERDVLEAWKSLLEASDGRRAQLVDTADKFKFYTMVRDLMAWMESIIQQIETQEKPRDVSSVELLQKYHQGIRSEIEARGAKFTDCTELGKALLARKHRDSTEIKEKLVQLMEKRKEMMFKWDDRWDWLRLLLEVCQFARDASVAEAWLVAQEPYVSSRDLGHTVDEVEKLIKRHEAFEKSTATWEERFSALERLTTLELLSLRREQQEMEQFIKEEQRSDRDSRKEDTGFVEESSQLYTVEEQTLSGSGAVAPSTSQLEGTAGDTTVPLESEMKESGSLELEPSASVSSLKESERASTLPPESLKSQAVLQEGLLGRKLDVEGSGKKASNRSWNNLYCVLRPGQLSVYKDAKSFGQGLTFHGEEPLTLAGAIWEILSNYKKKKHVAKLRLTDGSEYLFQCKDEEELQRWSQAMERALESPLPAEEGPSGVKSQSLPPVSASTPEPSSGKKDKEKMFSRFAKKK
;
A
#
# COMPACT_ATOMS: atom_id res chain seq x y z
N MET A 1 -57.41 38.74 100.94
CA MET A 1 -56.91 37.67 100.04
C MET A 1 -57.09 38.01 98.57
N ALA A 2 -58.32 38.19 98.06
CA ALA A 2 -58.52 38.56 96.65
C ALA A 2 -57.83 39.89 96.25
N GLU A 3 -57.83 40.90 97.13
CA GLU A 3 -57.11 42.17 96.92
C GLU A 3 -55.59 42.00 96.72
N LEU A 4 -54.97 40.96 97.31
CA LEU A 4 -53.54 40.67 97.15
C LEU A 4 -53.23 39.97 95.83
N ALA A 5 -54.15 39.15 95.30
CA ALA A 5 -54.05 38.62 93.95
C ALA A 5 -54.24 39.74 92.92
N SER A 6 -55.30 40.54 93.06
CA SER A 6 -55.59 41.64 92.15
C SER A 6 -54.50 42.72 92.15
N ASN A 7 -53.89 43.06 93.28
CA ASN A 7 -52.76 43.99 93.30
C ASN A 7 -51.49 43.40 92.67
N LYS A 8 -51.23 42.09 92.81
CA LYS A 8 -50.10 41.44 92.12
C LYS A 8 -50.33 41.38 90.61
N ASP A 9 -51.55 41.09 90.18
CA ASP A 9 -51.94 41.12 88.76
C ASP A 9 -51.94 42.56 88.21
N TRP A 10 -52.27 43.57 89.02
CA TRP A 10 -52.15 44.98 88.65
C TRP A 10 -50.69 45.42 88.53
N LEU A 11 -49.82 45.05 89.48
CA LEU A 11 -48.39 45.39 89.44
C LEU A 11 -47.68 44.67 88.28
N ASN A 12 -48.01 43.40 88.02
CA ASN A 12 -47.54 42.68 86.83
C ASN A 12 -48.06 43.31 85.53
N LYS A 13 -49.33 43.74 85.47
CA LYS A 13 -49.87 44.47 84.31
C LYS A 13 -49.14 45.78 84.10
N VAL A 14 -48.96 46.60 85.12
CA VAL A 14 -48.28 47.90 85.02
C VAL A 14 -46.79 47.74 84.68
N ASP A 15 -46.11 46.71 85.19
CA ASP A 15 -44.72 46.43 84.83
C ASP A 15 -44.58 45.88 83.40
N GLN A 16 -45.48 44.98 82.97
CA GLN A 16 -45.55 44.53 81.56
C GLN A 16 -45.93 45.66 80.60
N GLU A 17 -46.84 46.55 81.00
CA GLU A 17 -47.30 47.70 80.23
C GLU A 17 -46.19 48.76 80.15
N LYS A 18 -45.44 48.99 81.23
CA LYS A 18 -44.25 49.86 81.23
C LYS A 18 -43.09 49.27 80.43
N ALA A 19 -42.83 47.96 80.54
CA ALA A 19 -41.83 47.27 79.73
C ALA A 19 -42.19 47.31 78.24
N ARG A 20 -43.47 47.12 77.91
CA ARG A 20 -44.02 47.28 76.56
C ARG A 20 -43.86 48.72 76.06
N LEU A 21 -44.24 49.73 76.84
CA LEU A 21 -44.10 51.14 76.47
C LEU A 21 -42.63 51.54 76.28
N LEU A 22 -41.70 51.03 77.09
CA LEU A 22 -40.26 51.24 76.91
C LEU A 22 -39.71 50.51 75.68
N PHE A 23 -40.19 49.31 75.39
CA PHE A 23 -39.84 48.56 74.18
C PHE A 23 -40.37 49.25 72.91
N ASP A 24 -41.62 49.73 72.95
CA ASP A 24 -42.26 50.50 71.89
C ASP A 24 -41.55 51.85 71.68
N ALA A 25 -41.15 52.55 72.75
CA ALA A 25 -40.37 53.78 72.67
C ALA A 25 -38.98 53.58 72.07
N ASN A 26 -38.18 52.63 72.59
CA ASN A 26 -36.84 52.31 72.06
C ASN A 26 -36.90 51.84 70.60
N ARG A 27 -37.88 51.01 70.26
CA ARG A 27 -38.13 50.60 68.88
C ARG A 27 -38.48 51.78 67.99
N SER A 28 -39.28 52.73 68.48
CA SER A 28 -39.62 53.93 67.74
C SER A 28 -38.44 54.89 67.57
N GLU A 29 -37.55 55.00 68.56
CA GLU A 29 -36.31 55.77 68.46
C GLU A 29 -35.36 55.17 67.40
N LEU A 30 -35.24 53.84 67.35
CA LEU A 30 -34.52 53.13 66.28
C LEU A 30 -35.15 53.34 64.89
N PHE A 31 -36.49 53.39 64.80
CA PHE A 31 -37.17 53.75 63.54
C PHE A 31 -36.87 55.19 63.13
N ASP A 32 -37.02 56.16 64.04
CA ASP A 32 -36.76 57.58 63.79
C ASP A 32 -35.27 57.78 63.38
N GLN A 33 -34.34 57.07 64.01
CA GLN A 33 -32.92 57.05 63.62
C GLN A 33 -32.69 56.44 62.23
N SER A 34 -33.33 55.31 61.90
CA SER A 34 -33.21 54.71 60.56
C SER A 34 -33.75 55.61 59.44
N LEU A 35 -34.83 56.36 59.72
CA LEU A 35 -35.41 57.33 58.81
C LEU A 35 -34.49 58.55 58.64
N ALA A 36 -33.89 59.04 59.73
CA ALA A 36 -32.89 60.10 59.68
C ALA A 36 -31.64 59.69 58.88
N ASP A 37 -31.14 58.46 59.07
CA ASP A 37 -30.00 57.92 58.35
C ASP A 37 -30.29 57.72 56.86
N MET A 38 -31.48 57.19 56.50
CA MET A 38 -31.90 57.13 55.09
C MET A 38 -32.04 58.51 54.46
N LYS A 39 -32.62 59.50 55.16
CA LYS A 39 -32.69 60.89 54.67
C LYS A 39 -31.32 61.51 54.48
N LYS A 40 -30.38 61.25 55.39
CA LYS A 40 -29.00 61.73 55.29
C LYS A 40 -28.29 61.11 54.10
N TRP A 41 -28.34 59.78 53.97
CA TRP A 41 -27.76 59.05 52.84
C TRP A 41 -28.38 59.48 51.50
N LEU A 42 -29.69 59.69 51.46
CA LEU A 42 -30.39 60.13 50.26
C LEU A 42 -29.98 61.55 49.84
N LYS A 43 -29.80 62.47 50.80
CA LYS A 43 -29.22 63.81 50.53
C LYS A 43 -27.77 63.73 50.05
N GLU A 44 -26.95 62.87 50.65
CA GLU A 44 -25.56 62.64 50.21
C GLU A 44 -25.51 62.08 48.78
N LEU A 45 -26.38 61.12 48.45
CA LEU A 45 -26.49 60.56 47.09
C LEU A 45 -27.03 61.58 46.08
N GLN A 46 -28.05 62.37 46.43
CA GLN A 46 -28.52 63.49 45.61
C GLN A 46 -27.40 64.49 45.35
N GLN A 47 -26.55 64.78 46.35
CA GLN A 47 -25.40 65.66 46.20
C GLN A 47 -24.32 65.02 45.29
N GLN A 48 -24.05 63.72 45.39
CA GLN A 48 -23.13 62.99 44.51
C GLN A 48 -23.64 62.88 43.06
N LEU A 49 -24.96 62.85 42.85
CA LEU A 49 -25.56 62.90 41.52
C LEU A 49 -25.48 64.30 40.90
N LYS A 50 -25.65 65.35 41.72
CA LYS A 50 -25.48 66.75 41.30
C LYS A 50 -24.01 67.09 41.00
N SER A 51 -23.05 66.65 41.82
CA SER A 51 -21.62 66.93 41.63
C SER A 51 -20.96 66.00 40.59
N GLY A 52 -21.42 64.76 40.47
CA GLY A 52 -20.90 63.79 39.49
C GLY A 52 -21.43 63.96 38.07
N ALA A 53 -22.11 65.07 37.76
CA ALA A 53 -22.60 65.39 36.42
C ALA A 53 -21.49 65.83 35.44
N GLU A 54 -20.32 66.22 35.96
CA GLU A 54 -19.19 66.80 35.20
C GLU A 54 -17.91 65.94 35.25
N GLU A 55 -17.99 64.63 35.53
CA GLU A 55 -16.82 63.73 35.43
C GLU A 55 -16.43 63.49 33.96
N ASP A 56 -15.53 64.32 33.41
CA ASP A 56 -14.95 64.22 32.06
C ASP A 56 -14.38 62.82 31.75
N VAL A 57 -14.95 62.13 30.75
CA VAL A 57 -14.63 60.74 30.39
C VAL A 57 -13.79 60.71 29.10
N ARG A 58 -12.47 60.62 29.28
CA ARG A 58 -11.48 60.76 28.19
C ARG A 58 -11.12 59.49 27.44
N ASP A 59 -11.49 58.31 27.95
CA ASP A 59 -11.16 57.04 27.33
C ASP A 59 -12.16 55.92 27.70
N LEU A 60 -12.13 54.85 26.91
CA LEU A 60 -12.96 53.66 27.09
C LEU A 60 -12.72 52.99 28.47
N THR A 61 -11.50 53.07 29.01
CA THR A 61 -11.15 52.49 30.31
C THR A 61 -11.88 53.22 31.43
N LYS A 62 -11.77 54.55 31.49
CA LYS A 62 -12.46 55.39 32.48
C LYS A 62 -13.97 55.29 32.32
N ALA A 63 -14.49 55.22 31.08
CA ALA A 63 -15.92 54.99 30.83
C ALA A 63 -16.41 53.68 31.48
N ASN A 64 -15.69 52.57 31.30
CA ASN A 64 -16.04 51.29 31.91
C ASN A 64 -15.87 51.28 33.45
N ILE A 65 -14.87 51.98 34.00
CA ILE A 65 -14.70 52.13 35.46
C ILE A 65 -15.88 52.91 36.06
N LEU A 66 -16.26 54.03 35.44
CA LEU A 66 -17.38 54.85 35.91
C LEU A 66 -18.72 54.14 35.76
N LEU A 67 -18.92 53.35 34.69
CA LEU A 67 -20.12 52.51 34.54
C LEU A 67 -20.20 51.43 35.63
N LYS A 68 -19.09 50.78 35.99
CA LYS A 68 -19.04 49.84 37.14
C LYS A 68 -19.31 50.52 38.48
N LYS A 69 -18.76 51.72 38.72
CA LYS A 69 -19.03 52.55 39.91
C LYS A 69 -20.52 52.92 39.97
N HIS A 70 -21.11 53.31 38.85
CA HIS A 70 -22.53 53.63 38.73
C HIS A 70 -23.43 52.40 38.99
N GLN A 71 -23.08 51.23 38.45
CA GLN A 71 -23.81 49.98 38.70
C GLN A 71 -23.79 49.58 40.19
N LEU A 72 -22.68 49.83 40.89
CA LEU A 72 -22.61 49.66 42.35
C LEU A 72 -23.58 50.60 43.08
N THR A 73 -23.68 51.86 42.65
CA THR A 73 -24.65 52.83 43.18
C THR A 73 -26.10 52.43 42.87
N GLU A 74 -26.41 51.94 41.66
CA GLU A 74 -27.75 51.40 41.32
C GLU A 74 -28.14 50.23 42.25
N ASN A 75 -27.19 49.35 42.58
CA ASN A 75 -27.43 48.26 43.51
C ASN A 75 -27.67 48.79 44.94
N GLN A 76 -26.84 49.71 45.44
CA GLN A 76 -27.06 50.35 46.75
C GLN A 76 -28.42 51.03 46.86
N VAL A 77 -28.87 51.73 45.81
CA VAL A 77 -30.21 52.34 45.75
C VAL A 77 -31.32 51.30 45.80
N ARG A 78 -31.16 50.18 45.09
CA ARG A 78 -32.11 49.05 45.12
C ARG A 78 -32.15 48.39 46.50
N ASP A 79 -31.02 48.31 47.19
CA ASP A 79 -30.90 47.70 48.51
C ASP A 79 -31.55 48.59 49.59
N ARG A 80 -31.22 49.89 49.59
CA ARG A 80 -31.90 50.89 50.45
C ARG A 80 -33.39 51.03 50.16
N GLY A 81 -33.81 50.85 48.91
CA GLY A 81 -35.22 50.78 48.54
C GLY A 81 -35.95 49.61 49.23
N ARG A 82 -35.31 48.43 49.32
CA ARG A 82 -35.87 47.28 50.06
C ARG A 82 -35.88 47.52 51.57
N GLU A 83 -34.85 48.14 52.13
CA GLU A 83 -34.86 48.57 53.54
C GLU A 83 -36.07 49.49 53.84
N LEU A 84 -36.38 50.44 52.95
CA LEU A 84 -37.55 51.32 53.08
C LEU A 84 -38.91 50.57 52.91
N ASP A 85 -38.94 49.49 52.13
CA ASP A 85 -40.09 48.58 52.05
C ASP A 85 -40.29 47.77 53.34
N GLU A 86 -39.21 47.21 53.89
CA GLU A 86 -39.21 46.46 55.14
C GLU A 86 -39.61 47.33 56.34
N LEU A 87 -39.10 48.57 56.40
CA LEU A 87 -39.43 49.53 57.45
C LEU A 87 -40.89 50.00 57.39
N GLN A 88 -41.46 50.22 56.19
CA GLN A 88 -42.90 50.51 56.08
C GLN A 88 -43.75 49.32 56.54
N GLU A 89 -43.40 48.09 56.14
CA GLU A 89 -44.14 46.89 56.54
C GLU A 89 -44.02 46.63 58.06
N ALA A 90 -42.91 47.01 58.68
CA ALA A 90 -42.73 46.98 60.12
C ALA A 90 -43.59 48.03 60.85
N VAL A 91 -43.68 49.26 60.34
CA VAL A 91 -44.58 50.30 60.88
C VAL A 91 -46.05 49.89 60.73
N ARG A 92 -46.44 49.31 59.58
CA ARG A 92 -47.81 48.81 59.33
C ARG A 92 -48.21 47.67 60.29
N LYS A 93 -47.27 46.80 60.66
CA LYS A 93 -47.52 45.65 61.56
C LYS A 93 -47.59 46.03 63.04
N HIS A 94 -47.09 47.19 63.42
CA HIS A 94 -46.79 47.52 64.81
C HIS A 94 -47.21 48.93 65.25
N GLY A 95 -47.96 49.66 64.40
CA GLY A 95 -48.40 51.03 64.65
C GLY A 95 -49.22 51.23 65.93
N GLY A 96 -49.04 52.40 66.54
CA GLY A 96 -49.61 52.75 67.84
C GLY A 96 -49.11 54.08 68.43
N ARG A 97 -48.58 54.99 67.60
CA ARG A 97 -48.17 56.36 67.99
C ARG A 97 -49.29 57.34 67.65
N GLU A 98 -49.43 58.44 68.38
CA GLU A 98 -50.34 59.54 67.97
C GLU A 98 -49.83 60.23 66.68
N ASP A 99 -48.51 60.27 66.48
CA ASP A 99 -47.84 60.85 65.29
C ASP A 99 -47.82 59.92 64.06
N GLN A 100 -48.48 58.75 64.12
CA GLN A 100 -48.51 57.74 63.05
C GLN A 100 -48.78 58.32 61.64
N PRO A 101 -49.81 59.17 61.40
CA PRO A 101 -50.06 59.71 60.05
C PRO A 101 -48.97 60.68 59.57
N ALA A 102 -48.29 61.38 60.49
CA ALA A 102 -47.18 62.27 60.13
C ALA A 102 -45.95 61.46 59.71
N LEU A 103 -45.65 60.37 60.43
CA LEU A 103 -44.54 59.45 60.11
C LEU A 103 -44.80 58.69 58.80
N GLU A 104 -46.04 58.25 58.55
CA GLU A 104 -46.44 57.62 57.29
C GLU A 104 -46.35 58.60 56.11
N GLN A 105 -46.75 59.87 56.29
CA GLN A 105 -46.55 60.92 55.29
C GLN A 105 -45.05 61.18 55.04
N GLU A 106 -44.23 61.15 56.09
CA GLU A 106 -42.79 61.35 56.02
C GLU A 106 -42.07 60.20 55.28
N GLN A 107 -42.54 58.96 55.45
CA GLN A 107 -42.10 57.79 54.67
C GLN A 107 -42.57 57.84 53.21
N GLN A 108 -43.81 58.29 52.95
CA GLN A 108 -44.30 58.49 51.58
C GLN A 108 -43.49 59.57 50.84
N ASN A 109 -43.13 60.65 51.53
CA ASN A 109 -42.24 61.67 50.98
C ASN A 109 -40.85 61.10 50.66
N LEU A 110 -40.26 60.32 51.58
CA LEU A 110 -39.01 59.57 51.36
C LEU A 110 -39.09 58.65 50.12
N ARG A 111 -40.18 57.90 49.96
CA ARG A 111 -40.41 57.04 48.77
C ARG A 111 -40.50 57.85 47.49
N ALA A 112 -41.20 58.98 47.51
CA ALA A 112 -41.28 59.89 46.37
C ALA A 112 -39.88 60.44 46.00
N GLU A 113 -39.06 60.80 46.99
CA GLU A 113 -37.67 61.21 46.77
C GLU A 113 -36.79 60.07 46.20
N PHE A 114 -36.98 58.82 46.64
CA PHE A 114 -36.34 57.64 46.06
C PHE A 114 -36.77 57.38 44.61
N GLN A 115 -38.06 57.52 44.29
CA GLN A 115 -38.55 57.39 42.92
C GLN A 115 -38.02 58.50 42.00
N GLN A 116 -37.96 59.74 42.50
CA GLN A 116 -37.35 60.86 41.79
C GLN A 116 -35.85 60.67 41.51
N LEU A 117 -35.14 59.85 42.30
CA LEU A 117 -33.73 59.51 42.09
C LEU A 117 -33.49 58.50 40.96
N LEU A 118 -34.47 57.66 40.60
CA LEU A 118 -34.32 56.66 39.53
C LEU A 118 -34.09 57.31 38.16
N THR A 119 -34.78 58.42 37.88
CA THR A 119 -34.66 59.17 36.62
C THR A 119 -33.25 59.73 36.36
N PRO A 120 -32.62 60.51 37.27
CA PRO A 120 -31.25 61.00 37.07
C PRO A 120 -30.20 59.89 37.10
N LEU A 121 -30.44 58.76 37.80
CA LEU A 121 -29.58 57.58 37.71
C LEU A 121 -29.63 56.98 36.29
N ALA A 122 -30.84 56.70 35.77
CA ALA A 122 -31.02 56.19 34.41
C ALA A 122 -30.46 57.14 33.33
N GLN A 123 -30.62 58.46 33.50
CA GLN A 123 -30.01 59.46 32.62
C GLN A 123 -28.48 59.43 32.68
N ARG A 124 -27.89 59.33 33.88
CA ARG A 124 -26.43 59.21 34.03
C ARG A 124 -25.89 57.91 33.42
N LYS A 125 -26.62 56.80 33.56
CA LYS A 125 -26.31 55.52 32.91
C LYS A 125 -26.31 55.64 31.40
N GLY A 126 -27.40 56.15 30.81
CA GLY A 126 -27.51 56.35 29.37
C GLY A 126 -26.40 57.25 28.81
N LYS A 127 -26.03 58.32 29.53
CA LYS A 127 -24.88 59.17 29.17
C LYS A 127 -23.55 58.41 29.22
N LEU A 128 -23.28 57.62 30.26
CA LEU A 128 -22.05 56.81 30.37
C LEU A 128 -21.98 55.70 29.32
N GLU A 129 -23.11 55.06 29.00
CA GLU A 129 -23.22 54.04 27.96
C GLU A 129 -23.04 54.64 26.56
N ALA A 130 -23.60 55.82 26.30
CA ALA A 130 -23.37 56.57 25.07
C ALA A 130 -21.88 56.94 24.91
N VAL A 131 -21.25 57.53 25.92
CA VAL A 131 -19.81 57.89 25.85
C VAL A 131 -18.91 56.65 25.70
N LYS A 132 -19.27 55.52 26.34
CA LYS A 132 -18.62 54.23 26.11
C LYS A 132 -18.76 53.78 24.66
N SER A 133 -19.95 53.89 24.06
CA SER A 133 -20.19 53.47 22.68
C SER A 133 -19.38 54.28 21.66
N VAL A 134 -19.26 55.60 21.86
CA VAL A 134 -18.44 56.48 21.02
C VAL A 134 -16.95 56.11 21.08
N HIS A 135 -16.41 55.90 22.29
CA HIS A 135 -15.01 55.48 22.44
C HIS A 135 -14.74 54.07 21.90
N GLN A 136 -15.71 53.16 22.01
CA GLN A 136 -15.62 51.83 21.41
C GLN A 136 -15.58 51.93 19.88
N PHE A 137 -16.44 52.75 19.27
CA PHE A 137 -16.44 52.98 17.83
C PHE A 137 -15.12 53.53 17.31
N TYR A 138 -14.57 54.59 17.92
CA TYR A 138 -13.26 55.12 17.48
C TYR A 138 -12.14 54.08 17.60
N ARG A 139 -12.25 53.14 18.54
CA ARG A 139 -11.31 52.03 18.70
C ARG A 139 -11.48 50.98 17.58
N ASP A 140 -12.72 50.58 17.30
CA ASP A 140 -13.04 49.61 16.25
C ASP A 140 -12.66 50.15 14.86
N LEU A 141 -13.02 51.40 14.58
CA LEU A 141 -12.66 52.16 13.38
C LEU A 141 -11.15 52.22 13.15
N ALA A 142 -10.37 52.55 14.19
CA ALA A 142 -8.91 52.60 14.07
C ALA A 142 -8.29 51.21 13.83
N ASP A 143 -8.88 50.15 14.37
CA ASP A 143 -8.40 48.78 14.14
C ASP A 143 -8.75 48.28 12.72
N GLU A 144 -9.89 48.67 12.12
CA GLU A 144 -10.19 48.36 10.70
C GLU A 144 -9.38 49.23 9.71
N LEU A 145 -9.20 50.53 9.98
CA LEU A 145 -8.37 51.40 9.14
C LEU A 145 -6.92 50.89 9.04
N LEU A 146 -6.35 50.46 10.17
CA LEU A 146 -5.03 49.84 10.22
C LEU A 146 -4.97 48.52 9.43
N TRP A 147 -6.01 47.68 9.54
CA TRP A 147 -6.08 46.42 8.80
C TRP A 147 -6.10 46.66 7.28
N ILE A 148 -6.85 47.66 6.80
CA ILE A 148 -6.82 48.04 5.37
C ILE A 148 -5.43 48.54 4.98
N GLU A 149 -4.80 49.42 5.78
CA GLU A 149 -3.43 49.91 5.53
C GLU A 149 -2.39 48.78 5.42
N GLU A 150 -2.49 47.74 6.26
CA GLU A 150 -1.59 46.56 6.22
C GLU A 150 -1.79 45.69 4.96
N ARG A 151 -2.99 45.68 4.37
CA ARG A 151 -3.32 44.81 3.21
C ARG A 151 -3.26 45.50 1.85
N MET A 152 -3.40 46.82 1.81
CA MET A 152 -3.24 47.62 0.59
C MET A 152 -1.94 47.34 -0.20
N PRO A 153 -0.75 47.19 0.40
CA PRO A 153 0.47 46.87 -0.36
C PRO A 153 0.44 45.52 -1.08
N LEU A 154 -0.28 44.52 -0.53
CA LEU A 154 -0.39 43.20 -1.14
C LEU A 154 -1.33 43.24 -2.36
N ALA A 155 -2.45 43.97 -2.25
CA ALA A 155 -3.35 44.24 -3.37
C ALA A 155 -2.73 45.18 -4.43
N MET A 156 -1.67 45.91 -4.08
CA MET A 156 -0.91 46.79 -4.99
C MET A 156 0.33 46.13 -5.61
N SER A 157 0.65 44.88 -5.29
CA SER A 157 1.82 44.18 -5.84
C SER A 157 1.73 44.01 -7.36
N GLN A 158 2.85 44.18 -8.06
CA GLN A 158 3.00 43.95 -9.50
C GLN A 158 3.90 42.72 -9.79
N GLU A 159 4.10 41.84 -8.80
CA GLU A 159 4.87 40.61 -8.98
C GLU A 159 4.04 39.56 -9.73
N HIS A 160 4.42 39.24 -10.97
CA HIS A 160 3.72 38.27 -11.83
C HIS A 160 4.34 36.86 -11.82
N GLY A 161 5.39 36.64 -11.03
CA GLY A 161 6.18 35.40 -11.06
C GLY A 161 7.10 35.30 -12.29
N HIS A 162 8.03 34.35 -12.26
CA HIS A 162 8.99 34.11 -13.36
C HIS A 162 9.00 32.66 -13.86
N ASN A 163 8.17 31.80 -13.28
CA ASN A 163 7.95 30.41 -13.69
C ASN A 163 6.57 29.94 -13.18
N LEU A 164 6.07 28.81 -13.69
CA LEU A 164 4.73 28.30 -13.36
C LEU A 164 4.51 28.10 -11.85
N GLN A 165 5.53 27.65 -11.11
CA GLN A 165 5.44 27.44 -9.66
C GLN A 165 5.29 28.75 -8.88
N THR A 166 6.02 29.80 -9.25
CA THR A 166 5.89 31.12 -8.62
C THR A 166 4.56 31.78 -8.98
N VAL A 167 4.08 31.61 -10.22
CA VAL A 167 2.72 32.04 -10.64
C VAL A 167 1.65 31.34 -9.80
N GLN A 168 1.70 30.01 -9.67
CA GLN A 168 0.73 29.23 -8.87
C GLN A 168 0.77 29.62 -7.37
N MET A 169 1.96 29.87 -6.81
CA MET A 169 2.10 30.35 -5.44
C MET A 169 1.50 31.75 -5.26
N LEU A 170 1.76 32.68 -6.18
CA LEU A 170 1.22 34.04 -6.14
C LEU A 170 -0.30 34.05 -6.31
N LEU A 171 -0.84 33.23 -7.21
CA LEU A 171 -2.28 33.01 -7.38
C LEU A 171 -2.92 32.49 -6.09
N LYS A 172 -2.31 31.49 -5.43
CA LYS A 172 -2.80 30.96 -4.15
C LYS A 172 -2.73 31.99 -3.01
N LYS A 173 -1.71 32.86 -2.99
CA LYS A 173 -1.64 33.99 -2.05
C LYS A 173 -2.74 35.01 -2.30
N ASN A 174 -3.00 35.35 -3.57
CA ASN A 174 -4.08 36.27 -3.95
C ASN A 174 -5.48 35.71 -3.59
N GLN A 175 -5.75 34.43 -3.89
CA GLN A 175 -6.97 33.73 -3.45
C GLN A 175 -7.14 33.68 -1.92
N THR A 176 -6.03 33.71 -1.17
CA THR A 176 -6.07 33.78 0.30
C THR A 176 -6.41 35.20 0.75
N LEU A 177 -5.83 36.22 0.12
CA LEU A 177 -6.11 37.63 0.39
C LEU A 177 -7.58 37.98 0.11
N GLN A 178 -8.14 37.51 -1.02
CA GLN A 178 -9.56 37.67 -1.36
C GLN A 178 -10.48 37.15 -0.25
N LYS A 179 -10.23 35.93 0.24
CA LYS A 179 -11.00 35.34 1.35
C LYS A 179 -10.81 36.08 2.68
N GLU A 180 -9.65 36.69 2.91
CA GLU A 180 -9.43 37.56 4.06
C GLU A 180 -10.23 38.88 3.94
N ILE A 181 -10.37 39.44 2.74
CA ILE A 181 -11.16 40.65 2.46
C ILE A 181 -12.67 40.37 2.57
N GLU A 182 -13.17 39.35 1.87
CA GLU A 182 -14.57 38.87 1.99
C GLU A 182 -14.94 38.58 3.45
N GLY A 183 -14.03 37.98 4.23
CA GLY A 183 -14.23 37.67 5.64
C GLY A 183 -14.16 38.88 6.58
N HIS A 184 -13.53 39.99 6.17
CA HIS A 184 -13.46 41.24 6.94
C HIS A 184 -14.60 42.21 6.61
N GLN A 185 -15.19 42.13 5.41
CA GLN A 185 -16.28 43.03 4.99
C GLN A 185 -17.44 43.15 6.00
N PRO A 186 -17.98 42.07 6.60
CA PRO A 186 -19.07 42.19 7.58
C PRO A 186 -18.69 43.00 8.83
N ARG A 187 -17.40 43.07 9.17
CA ARG A 187 -16.88 43.84 10.31
C ARG A 187 -16.73 45.32 9.97
N VAL A 188 -16.33 45.63 8.75
CA VAL A 188 -16.37 47.00 8.20
C VAL A 188 -17.81 47.50 8.20
N ASP A 189 -18.75 46.71 7.68
CA ASP A 189 -20.18 47.04 7.66
C ASP A 189 -20.75 47.25 9.08
N GLU A 190 -20.38 46.42 10.07
CA GLU A 190 -20.80 46.61 11.47
C GLU A 190 -20.30 47.95 12.05
N VAL A 191 -19.04 48.32 11.77
CA VAL A 191 -18.45 49.59 12.20
C VAL A 191 -19.12 50.77 11.51
N LEU A 192 -19.39 50.68 10.21
CA LEU A 192 -20.11 51.71 9.45
C LEU A 192 -21.55 51.90 9.97
N GLU A 193 -22.28 50.81 10.20
CA GLU A 193 -23.63 50.85 10.77
C GLU A 193 -23.67 51.36 12.21
N ARG A 194 -22.68 51.02 13.04
CA ARG A 194 -22.52 51.59 14.38
C ARG A 194 -22.25 53.10 14.28
N GLY A 195 -21.35 53.49 13.38
CA GLY A 195 -21.02 54.87 13.03
C GLY A 195 -22.22 55.71 12.64
N ARG A 196 -22.94 55.30 11.58
CA ARG A 196 -24.15 55.98 11.07
C ARG A 196 -25.19 56.20 12.18
N ARG A 197 -25.38 55.23 13.07
CA ARG A 197 -26.30 55.36 14.22
C ARG A 197 -25.85 56.42 15.23
N MET A 198 -24.55 56.53 15.54
CA MET A 198 -24.06 57.59 16.44
C MET A 198 -24.00 58.96 15.74
N GLU A 199 -23.73 58.99 14.43
CA GLU A 199 -23.80 60.22 13.63
C GLU A 199 -25.23 60.78 13.65
N ALA A 200 -26.24 59.94 13.41
CA ALA A 200 -27.65 60.33 13.49
C ALA A 200 -28.04 60.82 14.90
N ALA A 201 -27.57 60.15 15.96
CA ALA A 201 -27.80 60.59 17.34
C ALA A 201 -27.11 61.92 17.66
N ALA A 202 -25.86 62.12 17.19
CA ALA A 202 -25.10 63.35 17.41
C ALA A 202 -25.66 64.55 16.60
N ARG A 203 -26.17 64.30 15.37
CA ARG A 203 -26.92 65.30 14.59
C ARG A 203 -28.23 65.69 15.27
N GLY A 204 -28.95 64.74 15.87
CA GLY A 204 -30.18 65.00 16.62
C GLY A 204 -30.00 65.84 17.89
N GLU A 205 -28.76 66.04 18.34
CA GLU A 205 -28.37 66.84 19.50
C GLU A 205 -27.45 68.03 19.14
N ASP A 206 -27.34 68.40 17.86
CA ASP A 206 -26.50 69.50 17.32
C ASP A 206 -25.03 69.48 17.81
N ARG A 207 -24.44 68.28 17.97
CA ARG A 207 -23.05 68.14 18.44
C ARG A 207 -22.03 68.25 17.30
N PRO A 208 -20.92 68.99 17.47
CA PRO A 208 -19.84 69.05 16.48
C PRO A 208 -19.09 67.72 16.29
N GLU A 209 -19.32 66.75 17.18
CA GLU A 209 -18.83 65.38 17.06
C GLU A 209 -19.42 64.66 15.82
N ALA A 210 -20.59 65.08 15.34
CA ALA A 210 -21.26 64.46 14.18
C ALA A 210 -20.44 64.62 12.89
N GLU A 211 -19.91 65.82 12.60
CA GLU A 211 -19.09 66.08 11.40
C GLU A 211 -17.80 65.24 11.42
N LYS A 212 -17.17 65.12 12.60
CA LYS A 212 -15.98 64.31 12.79
C LYS A 212 -16.25 62.82 12.59
N ILE A 213 -17.38 62.31 13.09
CA ILE A 213 -17.79 60.91 12.84
C ILE A 213 -18.06 60.72 11.33
N GLN A 214 -18.74 61.65 10.68
CA GLN A 214 -19.03 61.59 9.24
C GLN A 214 -17.75 61.57 8.38
N GLU A 215 -16.76 62.41 8.67
CA GLU A 215 -15.48 62.44 7.97
C GLU A 215 -14.72 61.11 8.12
N GLN A 216 -14.66 60.57 9.33
CA GLN A 216 -13.96 59.31 9.62
C GLN A 216 -14.66 58.10 9.01
N LEU A 217 -16.00 58.09 8.96
CA LEU A 217 -16.77 57.07 8.21
C LEU A 217 -16.49 57.15 6.72
N LYS A 218 -16.43 58.35 6.16
CA LYS A 218 -16.11 58.55 4.75
C LYS A 218 -14.69 58.09 4.41
N ASP A 219 -13.71 58.26 5.30
CA ASP A 219 -12.36 57.72 5.12
C ASP A 219 -12.37 56.18 5.11
N LEU A 220 -13.03 55.53 6.10
CA LEU A 220 -13.16 54.07 6.13
C LEU A 220 -13.87 53.53 4.87
N GLU A 221 -15.00 54.13 4.46
CA GLU A 221 -15.71 53.75 3.23
C GLU A 221 -14.85 53.95 1.98
N THR A 222 -14.07 55.04 1.90
CA THR A 222 -13.22 55.34 0.74
C THR A 222 -12.05 54.35 0.65
N ARG A 223 -11.50 53.92 1.79
CA ARG A 223 -10.39 52.95 1.83
C ARG A 223 -10.86 51.52 1.61
N SER A 224 -12.01 51.11 2.18
CA SER A 224 -12.63 49.80 1.91
C SER A 224 -12.98 49.67 0.43
N ARG A 225 -13.81 50.58 -0.11
CA ARG A 225 -14.09 50.61 -1.57
C ARG A 225 -12.81 50.76 -2.41
N GLY A 226 -11.78 51.40 -1.87
CA GLY A 226 -10.48 51.57 -2.51
C GLY A 226 -9.67 50.28 -2.60
N LEU A 227 -9.86 49.34 -1.67
CA LEU A 227 -9.31 47.99 -1.70
C LEU A 227 -10.12 47.14 -2.69
N ASP A 228 -11.44 47.04 -2.48
CA ASP A 228 -12.36 46.24 -3.31
C ASP A 228 -12.28 46.62 -4.79
N ARG A 229 -12.41 47.93 -5.10
CA ARG A 229 -12.35 48.43 -6.48
C ARG A 229 -10.99 48.21 -7.13
N ARG A 230 -9.91 48.03 -6.36
CA ARG A 230 -8.57 47.81 -6.92
C ARG A 230 -8.36 46.33 -7.27
N GLU A 231 -8.97 45.42 -6.51
CA GLU A 231 -9.15 44.04 -6.93
C GLU A 231 -10.02 43.96 -8.20
N GLU A 232 -11.16 44.66 -8.23
CA GLU A 232 -12.00 44.76 -9.43
C GLU A 232 -11.27 45.38 -10.63
N LEU A 233 -10.44 46.41 -10.43
CA LEU A 233 -9.67 47.03 -11.51
C LEU A 233 -8.58 46.11 -12.07
N TYR A 234 -7.93 45.28 -11.24
CA TYR A 234 -7.04 44.22 -11.73
C TYR A 234 -7.80 43.10 -12.47
N MET A 235 -9.09 42.91 -12.18
CA MET A 235 -10.00 42.02 -12.93
C MET A 235 -10.62 42.69 -14.18
N ILE A 236 -10.56 44.02 -14.31
CA ILE A 236 -11.20 44.81 -15.39
C ILE A 236 -10.16 45.38 -16.38
N ALA A 237 -8.88 45.37 -16.04
CA ALA A 237 -7.76 45.74 -16.92
C ALA A 237 -7.54 44.70 -18.03
N ASP A 238 -8.40 44.75 -19.04
CA ASP A 238 -8.35 43.98 -20.28
C ASP A 238 -8.35 42.45 -20.11
N GLU A 239 -9.13 41.95 -19.13
CA GLU A 239 -9.58 40.55 -19.16
C GLU A 239 -10.47 40.33 -20.39
N LYS A 240 -9.83 39.93 -21.50
CA LYS A 240 -10.51 39.19 -22.57
C LYS A 240 -11.09 37.93 -21.94
N ALA A 241 -12.37 37.66 -22.21
CA ALA A 241 -13.02 36.42 -21.80
C ALA A 241 -12.20 35.22 -22.33
N LYS A 242 -11.88 34.29 -21.43
CA LYS A 242 -11.00 33.13 -21.69
C LYS A 242 -11.81 31.88 -22.06
N ASP A 243 -13.08 31.87 -21.68
CA ASP A 243 -14.02 30.76 -21.84
C ASP A 243 -15.48 31.30 -21.86
N GLU A 244 -16.44 30.42 -22.17
CA GLU A 244 -17.87 30.75 -22.21
C GLU A 244 -18.40 31.31 -20.88
N GLN A 245 -17.96 30.75 -19.75
CA GLN A 245 -18.47 31.11 -18.42
C GLN A 245 -17.99 32.50 -18.00
N SER A 246 -16.74 32.84 -18.26
CA SER A 246 -16.21 34.20 -18.06
C SER A 246 -16.85 35.20 -19.01
N ALA A 247 -17.08 34.87 -20.28
CA ALA A 247 -17.85 35.71 -21.21
C ALA A 247 -19.27 35.99 -20.69
N MET A 248 -20.00 34.94 -20.26
CA MET A 248 -21.34 35.05 -19.70
C MET A 248 -21.37 35.88 -18.41
N LEU A 249 -20.40 35.67 -17.50
CA LEU A 249 -20.31 36.40 -16.24
C LEU A 249 -19.97 37.88 -16.46
N MET A 250 -19.07 38.18 -17.40
CA MET A 250 -18.75 39.55 -17.82
C MET A 250 -19.95 40.23 -18.47
N LEU A 251 -20.67 39.55 -19.36
CA LEU A 251 -21.90 40.07 -19.98
C LEU A 251 -22.98 40.35 -18.93
N LYS A 252 -23.17 39.46 -17.94
CA LYS A 252 -24.11 39.65 -16.83
C LYS A 252 -23.73 40.83 -15.93
N ARG A 253 -22.44 40.95 -15.55
CA ARG A 253 -21.92 42.10 -14.79
C ARG A 253 -22.10 43.41 -15.56
N HIS A 254 -21.78 43.42 -16.85
CA HIS A 254 -21.92 44.58 -17.72
C HIS A 254 -23.40 44.96 -17.97
N THR A 255 -24.32 44.00 -17.94
CA THR A 255 -25.77 44.27 -18.02
C THR A 255 -26.27 45.01 -16.78
N ILE A 256 -25.78 44.65 -15.59
CA ILE A 256 -26.09 45.39 -14.35
C ILE A 256 -25.52 46.81 -14.43
N LEU A 257 -24.23 46.96 -14.80
CA LEU A 257 -23.61 48.28 -14.97
C LEU A 257 -24.32 49.14 -16.02
N LYS A 258 -24.86 48.53 -17.09
CA LYS A 258 -25.69 49.25 -18.06
C LYS A 258 -27.01 49.70 -17.43
N GLN A 259 -27.68 48.85 -16.65
CA GLN A 259 -28.90 49.25 -15.94
C GLN A 259 -28.65 50.44 -15.01
N ASP A 260 -27.53 50.45 -14.27
CA ASP A 260 -27.13 51.58 -13.43
C ASP A 260 -26.92 52.87 -14.27
N VAL A 261 -26.42 52.76 -15.50
CA VAL A 261 -26.30 53.89 -16.45
C VAL A 261 -27.66 54.33 -16.99
N ASP A 262 -28.56 53.40 -17.33
CA ASP A 262 -29.91 53.73 -17.80
C ASP A 262 -30.76 54.36 -16.67
N ASP A 263 -30.59 53.95 -15.40
CA ASP A 263 -31.28 54.51 -14.24
C ASP A 263 -30.94 56.01 -13.99
N TYR A 264 -29.80 56.50 -14.50
CA TYR A 264 -29.46 57.93 -14.46
C TYR A 264 -30.25 58.78 -15.48
N GLU A 265 -30.89 58.18 -16.49
CA GLU A 265 -31.69 58.89 -17.52
C GLU A 265 -32.77 59.76 -16.86
N ASP A 266 -33.47 59.18 -15.90
CA ASP A 266 -34.56 59.78 -15.14
C ASP A 266 -34.08 60.96 -14.26
N ALA A 267 -32.85 60.91 -13.77
CA ALA A 267 -32.24 61.97 -12.97
C ALA A 267 -31.74 63.12 -13.85
N ILE A 268 -31.17 62.79 -15.01
CA ILE A 268 -30.66 63.75 -15.99
C ILE A 268 -31.82 64.49 -16.67
N GLN A 269 -32.91 63.81 -17.01
CA GLN A 269 -34.11 64.45 -17.53
C GLN A 269 -34.71 65.44 -16.52
N LYS A 270 -34.81 65.08 -15.24
CA LYS A 270 -35.29 66.00 -14.18
C LYS A 270 -34.37 67.20 -13.97
N LEU A 271 -33.05 67.04 -14.17
CA LEU A 271 -32.09 68.15 -14.17
C LEU A 271 -32.24 69.03 -15.42
N ALA A 272 -32.47 68.43 -16.59
CA ALA A 272 -32.74 69.12 -17.85
C ALA A 272 -34.02 69.96 -17.77
N ASP A 273 -35.14 69.36 -17.35
CA ASP A 273 -36.42 70.07 -17.16
C ASP A 273 -36.28 71.26 -16.19
N ARG A 274 -35.49 71.10 -15.12
CA ARG A 274 -35.22 72.16 -14.16
C ARG A 274 -34.32 73.26 -14.73
N ALA A 275 -33.30 72.92 -15.52
CA ALA A 275 -32.45 73.87 -16.22
C ALA A 275 -33.25 74.66 -17.27
N GLN A 276 -34.08 73.97 -18.05
CA GLN A 276 -35.00 74.52 -19.04
C GLN A 276 -35.96 75.52 -18.40
N LYS A 277 -36.54 75.17 -17.24
CA LYS A 277 -37.45 76.04 -16.48
C LYS A 277 -36.75 77.29 -15.95
N MET A 278 -35.57 77.17 -15.35
CA MET A 278 -34.82 78.33 -14.84
C MET A 278 -34.37 79.28 -15.96
N PHE A 279 -34.13 78.76 -17.17
CA PHE A 279 -33.88 79.60 -18.35
C PHE A 279 -35.15 80.29 -18.86
N ALA A 280 -36.29 79.59 -18.91
CA ALA A 280 -37.58 80.18 -19.28
C ALA A 280 -38.10 81.23 -18.28
N GLU A 281 -37.63 81.19 -17.04
CA GLU A 281 -37.89 82.17 -15.98
C GLU A 281 -36.89 83.36 -15.98
N GLU A 282 -36.05 83.49 -17.02
CA GLU A 282 -35.01 84.53 -17.18
C GLU A 282 -34.05 84.66 -15.98
N HIS A 283 -33.72 83.54 -15.32
CA HIS A 283 -32.79 83.54 -14.19
C HIS A 283 -31.39 84.05 -14.61
N PRO A 284 -30.68 84.87 -13.80
CA PRO A 284 -29.39 85.47 -14.17
C PRO A 284 -28.32 84.48 -14.68
N ASP A 285 -28.26 83.29 -14.08
CA ASP A 285 -27.33 82.22 -14.46
C ASP A 285 -27.90 81.20 -15.46
N GLY A 286 -29.12 81.41 -15.97
CA GLY A 286 -29.88 80.43 -16.76
C GLY A 286 -29.13 79.92 -18.00
N GLU A 287 -28.47 80.80 -18.75
CA GLU A 287 -27.63 80.40 -19.89
C GLU A 287 -26.44 79.52 -19.48
N ALA A 288 -25.80 79.82 -18.35
CA ALA A 288 -24.64 79.08 -17.87
C ALA A 288 -25.06 77.69 -17.35
N ILE A 289 -26.23 77.60 -16.72
CA ILE A 289 -26.83 76.36 -16.26
C ILE A 289 -27.23 75.48 -17.45
N ILE A 290 -27.91 76.02 -18.48
CA ILE A 290 -28.22 75.26 -19.71
C ILE A 290 -26.94 74.78 -20.40
N ARG A 291 -25.93 75.64 -20.57
CA ARG A 291 -24.64 75.22 -21.18
C ARG A 291 -23.97 74.08 -20.40
N ARG A 292 -24.10 74.07 -19.08
CA ARG A 292 -23.57 72.98 -18.22
C ARG A 292 -24.43 71.72 -18.30
N GLN A 293 -25.76 71.86 -18.38
CA GLN A 293 -26.67 70.75 -18.59
C GLN A 293 -26.41 70.04 -19.93
N SER A 294 -26.34 70.79 -21.04
CA SER A 294 -26.04 70.21 -22.36
C SER A 294 -24.68 69.49 -22.41
N GLN A 295 -23.72 69.90 -21.60
CA GLN A 295 -22.46 69.19 -21.44
C GLN A 295 -22.62 67.87 -20.65
N VAL A 296 -23.48 67.84 -19.62
CA VAL A 296 -23.85 66.62 -18.89
C VAL A 296 -24.62 65.67 -19.80
N ASP A 297 -25.61 66.15 -20.55
CA ASP A 297 -26.39 65.36 -21.51
C ASP A 297 -25.47 64.70 -22.56
N LYS A 298 -24.50 65.46 -23.09
CA LYS A 298 -23.49 64.96 -24.03
C LYS A 298 -22.56 63.92 -23.41
N GLN A 299 -22.13 64.10 -22.16
CA GLN A 299 -21.30 63.11 -21.46
C GLN A 299 -22.09 61.83 -21.13
N TYR A 300 -23.38 61.97 -20.81
CA TYR A 300 -24.28 60.85 -20.58
C TYR A 300 -24.53 60.04 -21.85
N ALA A 301 -24.85 60.70 -22.96
CA ALA A 301 -25.01 60.06 -24.27
C ALA A 301 -23.76 59.26 -24.66
N GLY A 302 -22.57 59.86 -24.53
CA GLY A 302 -21.30 59.17 -24.81
C GLY A 302 -21.01 57.99 -23.87
N LEU A 303 -21.46 58.05 -22.60
CA LEU A 303 -21.35 56.93 -21.67
C LEU A 303 -22.32 55.80 -22.03
N LYS A 304 -23.55 56.13 -22.43
CA LYS A 304 -24.58 55.18 -22.88
C LYS A 304 -24.14 54.46 -24.16
N GLU A 305 -23.59 55.19 -25.13
CA GLU A 305 -22.96 54.61 -26.34
C GLU A 305 -21.79 53.68 -26.00
N LEU A 306 -20.86 54.09 -25.14
CA LEU A 306 -19.70 53.27 -24.76
C LEU A 306 -20.11 52.00 -23.98
N ALA A 307 -21.14 52.11 -23.13
CA ALA A 307 -21.74 50.97 -22.46
C ALA A 307 -22.41 50.01 -23.45
N ASP A 308 -23.12 50.54 -24.46
CA ASP A 308 -23.73 49.70 -25.49
C ASP A 308 -22.70 49.02 -26.41
N ASP A 309 -21.62 49.70 -26.78
CA ASP A 309 -20.55 49.11 -27.58
C ASP A 309 -19.75 48.05 -26.80
N ARG A 310 -19.53 48.24 -25.49
CA ARG A 310 -18.96 47.19 -24.65
C ARG A 310 -19.91 46.00 -24.51
N ARG A 311 -21.23 46.24 -24.41
CA ARG A 311 -22.26 45.18 -24.40
C ARG A 311 -22.23 44.37 -25.69
N LYS A 312 -22.27 45.03 -26.86
CA LYS A 312 -22.18 44.37 -28.17
C LYS A 312 -20.91 43.55 -28.33
N LYS A 313 -19.75 44.05 -27.86
CA LYS A 313 -18.47 43.32 -27.91
C LYS A 313 -18.47 42.08 -27.02
N LEU A 314 -19.04 42.17 -25.81
CA LEU A 314 -19.16 41.02 -24.89
C LEU A 314 -20.19 39.99 -25.37
N ASP A 315 -21.29 40.46 -25.98
CA ASP A 315 -22.31 39.59 -26.57
C ASP A 315 -21.75 38.88 -27.82
N TYR A 316 -21.01 39.59 -28.67
CA TYR A 316 -20.28 39.00 -29.80
C TYR A 316 -19.25 37.95 -29.35
N THR A 317 -18.44 38.21 -28.31
CA THR A 317 -17.50 37.19 -27.82
C THR A 317 -18.21 36.02 -27.14
N TYR A 318 -19.30 36.25 -26.41
CA TYR A 318 -20.13 35.17 -25.85
C TYR A 318 -20.76 34.30 -26.96
N GLN A 319 -21.35 34.92 -27.98
CA GLN A 319 -21.89 34.23 -29.16
C GLN A 319 -20.80 33.49 -29.94
N HIS A 320 -19.59 34.05 -30.07
CA HIS A 320 -18.46 33.37 -30.69
C HIS A 320 -18.01 32.13 -29.89
N PHE A 321 -18.03 32.18 -28.55
CA PHE A 321 -17.78 30.99 -27.73
C PHE A 321 -18.92 29.96 -27.83
N LEU A 322 -20.17 30.40 -27.90
CA LEU A 322 -21.34 29.55 -28.13
C LEU A 322 -21.28 28.84 -29.48
N LEU A 323 -21.02 29.59 -30.55
CA LEU A 323 -20.84 29.06 -31.91
C LEU A 323 -19.64 28.13 -31.97
N SER A 324 -18.49 28.50 -31.41
CA SER A 324 -17.32 27.61 -31.36
C SER A 324 -17.58 26.33 -30.55
N ARG A 325 -18.40 26.38 -29.50
CA ARG A 325 -18.83 25.21 -28.72
C ARG A 325 -19.83 24.33 -29.47
N GLU A 326 -20.77 24.92 -30.19
CA GLU A 326 -21.70 24.19 -31.07
C GLU A 326 -20.96 23.63 -32.29
N GLU A 327 -19.90 24.28 -32.77
CA GLU A 327 -19.11 23.81 -33.90
C GLU A 327 -18.08 22.74 -33.54
N MET A 328 -17.55 22.72 -32.31
CA MET A 328 -16.50 21.78 -31.87
C MET A 328 -17.03 20.69 -30.91
N GLY A 329 -18.24 20.84 -30.39
CA GLY A 329 -18.87 19.95 -29.41
C GLY A 329 -18.38 20.15 -27.97
N GLN A 330 -19.20 19.72 -27.01
CA GLN A 330 -18.88 19.78 -25.56
C GLN A 330 -18.24 18.49 -25.03
N ASP A 331 -18.71 17.36 -25.54
CA ASP A 331 -18.31 16.01 -25.21
C ASP A 331 -18.50 15.11 -26.45
N LEU A 332 -18.10 13.85 -26.35
CA LEU A 332 -18.10 12.93 -27.47
C LEU A 332 -19.50 12.65 -28.04
N ASP A 333 -20.49 12.53 -27.14
CA ASP A 333 -21.88 12.30 -27.49
C ASP A 333 -22.49 13.52 -28.21
N HIS A 334 -22.10 14.74 -27.82
CA HIS A 334 -22.48 15.97 -28.51
C HIS A 334 -21.81 16.06 -29.89
N VAL A 335 -20.51 15.76 -30.02
CA VAL A 335 -19.81 15.76 -31.32
C VAL A 335 -20.46 14.78 -32.31
N THR A 336 -20.78 13.56 -31.85
CA THR A 336 -21.43 12.54 -32.69
C THR A 336 -22.87 12.92 -33.04
N LEU A 337 -23.65 13.46 -32.10
CA LEU A 337 -25.00 13.99 -32.36
C LEU A 337 -24.98 15.15 -33.38
N LEU A 338 -23.99 16.04 -33.28
CA LEU A 338 -23.88 17.21 -34.15
C LEU A 338 -23.46 16.83 -35.57
N ARG A 339 -22.54 15.86 -35.71
CA ARG A 339 -22.19 15.20 -36.97
C ARG A 339 -23.43 14.58 -37.63
N ASP A 340 -24.24 13.85 -36.88
CA ASP A 340 -25.38 13.13 -37.46
C ASP A 340 -26.48 14.10 -37.93
N LYS A 341 -26.75 15.15 -37.15
CA LYS A 341 -27.60 16.28 -37.59
C LYS A 341 -27.04 17.01 -38.81
N PHE A 342 -25.74 17.26 -38.87
CA PHE A 342 -25.11 17.93 -40.01
C PHE A 342 -25.16 17.05 -41.28
N ARG A 343 -24.99 15.73 -41.14
CA ARG A 343 -25.12 14.76 -42.25
C ARG A 343 -26.55 14.69 -42.77
N GLU A 344 -27.55 14.76 -41.89
CA GLU A 344 -28.95 14.84 -42.28
C GLU A 344 -29.26 16.17 -42.99
N PHE A 345 -28.82 17.30 -42.43
CA PHE A 345 -28.91 18.62 -43.07
C PHE A 345 -28.25 18.67 -44.45
N ALA A 346 -27.04 18.11 -44.61
CA ALA A 346 -26.33 18.05 -45.88
C ALA A 346 -27.09 17.20 -46.92
N ARG A 347 -27.66 16.06 -46.50
CA ARG A 347 -28.49 15.21 -47.36
C ARG A 347 -29.77 15.92 -47.81
N GLU A 348 -30.47 16.59 -46.88
CA GLU A 348 -31.72 17.28 -47.18
C GLU A 348 -31.51 18.54 -48.03
N THR A 349 -30.49 19.33 -47.70
CA THR A 349 -30.08 20.48 -48.50
C THR A 349 -29.65 20.05 -49.88
N GLY A 350 -28.82 19.01 -50.01
CA GLY A 350 -28.38 18.48 -51.30
C GLY A 350 -29.54 18.05 -52.21
N VAL A 351 -30.52 17.30 -51.70
CA VAL A 351 -31.66 16.84 -52.52
C VAL A 351 -32.63 17.99 -52.82
N VAL A 352 -33.15 18.67 -51.78
CA VAL A 352 -34.21 19.69 -51.95
C VAL A 352 -33.66 20.98 -52.57
N GLY A 353 -32.39 21.29 -52.34
CA GLY A 353 -31.70 22.41 -52.97
C GLY A 353 -31.41 22.17 -54.44
N GLN A 354 -30.93 20.97 -54.81
CA GLN A 354 -30.71 20.62 -56.21
C GLN A 354 -32.02 20.64 -57.00
N ASP A 355 -33.10 20.02 -56.49
CA ASP A 355 -34.42 20.04 -57.14
C ASP A 355 -34.93 21.48 -57.39
N ARG A 356 -34.64 22.41 -56.48
CA ARG A 356 -35.01 23.84 -56.61
C ARG A 356 -34.13 24.59 -57.60
N VAL A 357 -32.83 24.32 -57.61
CA VAL A 357 -31.89 24.91 -58.58
C VAL A 357 -32.21 24.41 -59.98
N ASP A 358 -32.48 23.12 -60.15
CA ASP A 358 -32.86 22.51 -61.43
C ASP A 358 -34.20 23.06 -61.94
N PHE A 359 -35.21 23.25 -61.07
CA PHE A 359 -36.47 23.88 -61.45
C PHE A 359 -36.30 25.34 -61.91
N VAL A 360 -35.45 26.13 -61.22
CA VAL A 360 -35.14 27.51 -61.61
C VAL A 360 -34.35 27.54 -62.92
N ASN A 361 -33.34 26.67 -63.07
CA ASN A 361 -32.57 26.49 -64.29
C ASN A 361 -33.49 26.20 -65.48
N GLN A 362 -34.40 25.22 -65.34
CA GLN A 362 -35.35 24.82 -66.38
C GLN A 362 -36.34 25.94 -66.72
N THR A 363 -36.86 26.66 -65.71
CA THR A 363 -37.75 27.82 -65.94
C THR A 363 -37.03 28.94 -66.70
N ILE A 364 -35.75 29.19 -66.40
CA ILE A 364 -34.94 30.18 -67.11
C ILE A 364 -34.67 29.72 -68.56
N ASP A 365 -34.34 28.45 -68.78
CA ASP A 365 -34.11 27.91 -70.13
C ASP A 365 -35.37 28.02 -71.00
N GLU A 366 -36.55 27.67 -70.48
CA GLU A 366 -37.83 27.83 -71.19
C GLU A 366 -38.11 29.28 -71.59
N LEU A 367 -37.75 30.26 -70.74
CA LEU A 367 -37.90 31.68 -71.04
C LEU A 367 -36.87 32.18 -72.06
N ILE A 368 -35.64 31.66 -72.04
CA ILE A 368 -34.60 31.96 -73.03
C ILE A 368 -34.98 31.38 -74.40
N GLU A 369 -35.40 30.12 -74.46
CA GLU A 369 -35.91 29.47 -75.69
C GLU A 369 -37.16 30.17 -76.25
N GLY A 370 -38.02 30.69 -75.36
CA GLY A 370 -39.17 31.52 -75.70
C GLY A 370 -38.83 32.90 -76.29
N GLY A 371 -37.55 33.30 -76.33
CA GLY A 371 -37.09 34.55 -76.93
C GLY A 371 -37.33 35.79 -76.05
N HIS A 372 -37.27 35.65 -74.72
CA HIS A 372 -37.51 36.75 -73.78
C HIS A 372 -36.52 37.92 -73.99
N SER A 373 -36.99 39.16 -73.83
CA SER A 373 -36.21 40.38 -74.11
C SER A 373 -34.97 40.58 -73.22
N GLU A 374 -34.90 39.84 -72.12
CA GLU A 374 -33.86 39.90 -71.08
C GLU A 374 -33.08 38.58 -70.95
N ALA A 375 -33.08 37.75 -72.00
CA ALA A 375 -32.43 36.43 -72.01
C ALA A 375 -30.95 36.45 -71.58
N ALA A 376 -30.20 37.52 -71.90
CA ALA A 376 -28.80 37.67 -71.50
C ALA A 376 -28.64 37.82 -69.97
N THR A 377 -29.42 38.71 -69.34
CA THR A 377 -29.38 38.91 -67.88
C THR A 377 -29.99 37.71 -67.12
N MET A 378 -30.95 37.01 -67.74
CA MET A 378 -31.47 35.74 -67.20
C MET A 378 -30.40 34.62 -67.20
N ALA A 379 -29.55 34.56 -68.23
CA ALA A 379 -28.41 33.64 -68.26
C ALA A 379 -27.36 34.01 -67.18
N GLU A 380 -27.03 35.29 -67.02
CA GLU A 380 -26.13 35.75 -65.93
C GLU A 380 -26.68 35.40 -64.53
N TRP A 381 -28.00 35.51 -64.33
CA TRP A 381 -28.64 35.11 -63.07
C TRP A 381 -28.62 33.59 -62.86
N LYS A 382 -28.80 32.81 -63.94
CA LYS A 382 -28.68 31.35 -63.92
C LYS A 382 -27.26 30.94 -63.52
N ASP A 383 -26.25 31.52 -64.14
CA ASP A 383 -24.85 31.21 -63.86
C ASP A 383 -24.49 31.59 -62.40
N GLY A 384 -24.88 32.77 -61.92
CA GLY A 384 -24.65 33.19 -60.53
C GLY A 384 -25.39 32.34 -59.47
N ILE A 385 -26.58 31.82 -59.78
CA ILE A 385 -27.27 30.86 -58.91
C ILE A 385 -26.52 29.53 -58.87
N ASN A 386 -26.04 29.02 -60.01
CA ASN A 386 -25.29 27.77 -60.05
C ASN A 386 -23.89 27.90 -59.40
N GLU A 387 -23.22 29.05 -59.53
CA GLU A 387 -21.95 29.36 -58.86
C GLU A 387 -22.14 29.40 -57.33
N SER A 388 -23.12 30.17 -56.83
CA SER A 388 -23.41 30.21 -55.39
C SER A 388 -23.93 28.88 -54.81
N TRP A 389 -24.54 28.03 -55.64
CA TRP A 389 -24.91 26.66 -55.26
C TRP A 389 -23.69 25.73 -55.17
N ALA A 390 -22.73 25.85 -56.10
CA ALA A 390 -21.46 25.13 -56.06
C ALA A 390 -20.63 25.52 -54.82
N ASP A 391 -20.51 26.82 -54.54
CA ASP A 391 -19.84 27.33 -53.32
C ASP A 391 -20.47 26.75 -52.03
N LEU A 392 -21.80 26.68 -51.97
CA LEU A 392 -22.50 26.10 -50.84
C LEU A 392 -22.24 24.59 -50.69
N LEU A 393 -22.16 23.85 -51.79
CA LEU A 393 -21.81 22.43 -51.76
C LEU A 393 -20.35 22.22 -51.30
N GLU A 394 -19.41 23.07 -51.71
CA GLU A 394 -18.02 23.03 -51.23
C GLU A 394 -17.92 23.37 -49.74
N LEU A 395 -18.68 24.36 -49.24
CA LEU A 395 -18.78 24.67 -47.81
C LEU A 395 -19.40 23.51 -47.00
N ILE A 396 -20.40 22.83 -47.55
CA ILE A 396 -21.00 21.64 -46.92
C ILE A 396 -20.00 20.47 -46.90
N ASP A 397 -19.24 20.25 -47.97
CA ASP A 397 -18.27 19.15 -48.03
C ASP A 397 -17.05 19.43 -47.14
N THR A 398 -16.47 20.63 -47.16
CA THR A 398 -15.35 21.01 -46.26
C THR A 398 -15.75 20.93 -44.78
N ARG A 399 -16.96 21.39 -44.42
CA ARG A 399 -17.50 21.20 -43.06
C ARG A 399 -17.79 19.73 -42.75
N GLY A 400 -18.26 18.97 -43.74
CA GLY A 400 -18.45 17.53 -43.66
C GLY A 400 -17.15 16.79 -43.36
N GLN A 401 -16.06 17.14 -44.06
CA GLN A 401 -14.71 16.62 -43.87
C GLN A 401 -14.18 16.94 -42.46
N LEU A 402 -14.34 18.17 -41.96
CA LEU A 402 -13.95 18.51 -40.58
C LEU A 402 -14.70 17.68 -39.52
N LEU A 403 -15.96 17.31 -39.80
CA LEU A 403 -16.80 16.45 -38.97
C LEU A 403 -16.69 14.95 -39.30
N THR A 404 -15.84 14.52 -40.26
CA THR A 404 -15.77 13.11 -40.66
C THR A 404 -15.21 12.21 -39.55
N PRO A 405 -15.49 10.89 -39.60
CA PRO A 405 -14.98 9.94 -38.62
C PRO A 405 -13.47 9.96 -38.34
N PRO A 406 -12.52 10.23 -39.27
CA PRO A 406 -11.10 10.10 -38.96
C PRO A 406 -10.63 10.99 -37.81
N THR A 407 -11.04 12.26 -37.77
CA THR A 407 -10.59 13.24 -36.76
C THR A 407 -11.19 12.97 -35.38
N ASN A 408 -12.47 12.60 -35.32
CA ASN A 408 -13.17 12.34 -34.05
C ASN A 408 -12.98 10.90 -33.56
N CYS A 409 -13.01 9.91 -34.45
CA CYS A 409 -12.70 8.53 -34.06
C CYS A 409 -11.24 8.34 -33.66
N SER A 410 -10.32 9.20 -34.16
CA SER A 410 -8.95 9.22 -33.63
C SER A 410 -8.92 9.69 -32.17
N SER A 411 -9.71 10.69 -31.76
CA SER A 411 -9.71 11.16 -30.36
C SER A 411 -10.42 10.18 -29.43
N GLU A 412 -11.50 9.54 -29.88
CA GLU A 412 -12.11 8.36 -29.22
C GLU A 412 -11.07 7.27 -28.96
N THR A 413 -10.39 6.82 -30.03
CA THR A 413 -9.42 5.73 -29.96
C THR A 413 -8.22 6.10 -29.10
N ASN A 414 -7.81 7.37 -29.08
CA ASN A 414 -6.68 7.85 -28.27
C ASN A 414 -7.02 7.89 -26.76
N ILE A 415 -8.24 8.28 -26.38
CA ILE A 415 -8.68 8.25 -24.98
C ILE A 415 -8.78 6.80 -24.49
N ILE A 416 -9.46 5.93 -25.26
CA ILE A 416 -9.60 4.51 -24.93
C ILE A 416 -8.22 3.85 -24.82
N TYR A 417 -7.30 4.14 -25.76
CA TYR A 417 -5.91 3.67 -25.71
C TYR A 417 -5.21 4.05 -24.39
N PHE A 418 -5.27 5.32 -23.95
CA PHE A 418 -4.60 5.71 -22.71
C PHE A 418 -5.21 5.08 -21.44
N ASP A 419 -6.50 4.73 -21.45
CA ASP A 419 -7.14 4.05 -20.32
C ASP A 419 -6.88 2.54 -20.35
N ASP A 420 -6.96 1.89 -21.53
CA ASP A 420 -6.52 0.51 -21.77
C ASP A 420 -5.07 0.31 -21.31
N GLY A 421 -4.18 1.26 -21.61
CA GLY A 421 -2.77 1.22 -21.21
C GLY A 421 -2.55 1.28 -19.70
N LYS A 422 -3.32 2.12 -18.99
CA LYS A 422 -3.28 2.19 -17.51
C LYS A 422 -3.83 0.91 -16.89
N GLU A 423 -4.92 0.38 -17.42
CA GLU A 423 -5.51 -0.87 -16.93
C GLU A 423 -4.54 -2.03 -17.16
N LEU A 424 -3.94 -2.12 -18.34
CA LEU A 424 -2.96 -3.15 -18.70
C LEU A 424 -1.72 -3.08 -17.79
N VAL A 425 -1.19 -1.89 -17.51
CA VAL A 425 -0.11 -1.70 -16.52
C VAL A 425 -0.54 -2.15 -15.12
N ALA A 426 -1.78 -1.83 -14.69
CA ALA A 426 -2.29 -2.26 -13.40
C ALA A 426 -2.44 -3.79 -13.30
N GLN A 427 -2.96 -4.45 -14.35
CA GLN A 427 -3.06 -5.91 -14.44
C GLN A 427 -1.68 -6.59 -14.45
N ILE A 428 -0.69 -6.00 -15.12
CA ILE A 428 0.71 -6.46 -15.11
C ILE A 428 1.29 -6.39 -13.69
N TYR A 429 1.12 -5.26 -12.99
CA TYR A 429 1.60 -5.13 -11.60
C TYR A 429 0.84 -6.05 -10.63
N GLU A 430 -0.47 -6.25 -10.79
CA GLU A 430 -1.23 -7.23 -10.01
C GLU A 430 -0.62 -8.64 -10.18
N LYS A 431 -0.39 -9.07 -11.43
CA LYS A 431 0.28 -10.34 -11.75
C LYS A 431 1.71 -10.42 -11.22
N GLN A 432 2.45 -9.30 -11.18
CA GLN A 432 3.77 -9.25 -10.57
C GLN A 432 3.71 -9.44 -9.05
N THR A 433 2.70 -8.88 -8.37
CA THR A 433 2.49 -9.09 -6.92
C THR A 433 1.91 -10.46 -6.55
N GLU A 434 1.31 -11.17 -7.50
CA GLU A 434 0.87 -12.56 -7.31
C GLU A 434 2.04 -13.56 -7.26
N LEU A 435 3.24 -13.18 -7.75
CA LEU A 435 4.44 -14.02 -7.70
C LEU A 435 4.92 -14.20 -6.24
N PRO A 436 4.89 -15.42 -5.67
CA PRO A 436 5.46 -15.64 -4.35
C PRO A 436 6.98 -15.52 -4.37
N GLU A 437 7.60 -15.26 -3.21
CA GLU A 437 9.05 -15.37 -3.04
C GLU A 437 9.50 -16.81 -2.67
N ASP A 438 8.59 -17.64 -2.15
CA ASP A 438 8.91 -18.99 -1.66
C ASP A 438 9.25 -19.97 -2.80
N VAL A 439 10.34 -20.71 -2.63
CA VAL A 439 10.84 -21.77 -3.52
C VAL A 439 10.62 -23.19 -2.98
N GLY A 440 10.21 -23.33 -1.72
CA GLY A 440 9.87 -24.58 -1.06
C GLY A 440 11.06 -25.28 -0.38
N ASP A 441 10.81 -25.85 0.80
CA ASP A 441 11.85 -26.49 1.64
C ASP A 441 12.28 -27.90 1.19
N ASP A 442 11.53 -28.51 0.27
CA ASP A 442 11.65 -29.93 -0.10
C ASP A 442 11.51 -30.10 -1.62
N PHE A 443 12.12 -31.15 -2.19
CA PHE A 443 11.99 -31.48 -3.63
C PHE A 443 10.53 -31.45 -4.11
N SER A 444 9.63 -32.15 -3.41
CA SER A 444 8.21 -32.24 -3.81
C SER A 444 7.48 -30.90 -3.75
N LYS A 445 7.85 -30.02 -2.81
CA LYS A 445 7.29 -28.65 -2.73
C LYS A 445 7.81 -27.81 -3.90
N ALA A 446 9.13 -27.77 -4.09
CA ALA A 446 9.78 -27.02 -5.17
C ALA A 446 9.29 -27.47 -6.56
N GLU A 447 9.14 -28.77 -6.80
CA GLU A 447 8.59 -29.30 -8.05
C GLU A 447 7.11 -28.91 -8.22
N SER A 448 6.31 -28.96 -7.15
CA SER A 448 4.91 -28.52 -7.20
C SER A 448 4.79 -27.02 -7.51
N PHE A 449 5.64 -26.19 -6.90
CA PHE A 449 5.70 -24.76 -7.16
C PHE A 449 6.21 -24.45 -8.58
N HIS A 450 7.16 -25.23 -9.11
CA HIS A 450 7.56 -25.14 -10.51
C HIS A 450 6.40 -25.46 -11.46
N ARG A 451 5.59 -26.50 -11.18
CA ARG A 451 4.40 -26.83 -11.97
C ARG A 451 3.31 -25.76 -11.90
N VAL A 452 3.09 -25.14 -10.72
CA VAL A 452 2.16 -24.01 -10.53
C VAL A 452 2.67 -22.76 -11.24
N HIS A 453 3.97 -22.46 -11.15
CA HIS A 453 4.59 -21.34 -11.85
C HIS A 453 4.51 -21.52 -13.37
N GLY A 454 4.75 -22.72 -13.89
CA GLY A 454 4.49 -23.06 -15.29
C GLY A 454 3.01 -23.07 -15.69
N ALA A 455 2.07 -22.87 -14.75
CA ALA A 455 0.67 -22.54 -15.06
C ALA A 455 0.47 -21.01 -15.13
N PHE A 456 1.01 -20.27 -14.16
CA PHE A 456 1.06 -18.81 -14.19
C PHE A 456 1.69 -18.28 -15.50
N GLU A 457 2.79 -18.89 -15.98
CA GLU A 457 3.43 -18.52 -17.26
C GLU A 457 2.52 -18.72 -18.49
N ARG A 458 1.62 -19.72 -18.43
CA ARG A 458 0.59 -19.92 -19.46
C ARG A 458 -0.55 -18.90 -19.33
N ASP A 459 -0.89 -18.49 -18.12
CA ASP A 459 -1.96 -17.52 -17.88
C ASP A 459 -1.51 -16.10 -18.31
N ILE A 460 -0.26 -15.68 -18.01
CA ILE A 460 0.29 -14.41 -18.52
C ILE A 460 0.49 -14.39 -20.05
N THR A 461 0.47 -15.55 -20.74
CA THR A 461 0.52 -15.59 -22.21
C THR A 461 -0.70 -14.89 -22.84
N ALA A 462 -1.85 -14.84 -22.15
CA ALA A 462 -2.99 -14.05 -22.58
C ALA A 462 -2.72 -12.53 -22.47
N LEU A 463 -2.11 -12.11 -21.35
CA LEU A 463 -1.70 -10.72 -21.10
C LEU A 463 -0.67 -10.25 -22.13
N GLY A 464 0.30 -11.09 -22.49
CA GLY A 464 1.28 -10.81 -23.56
C GLY A 464 0.64 -10.56 -24.93
N LYS A 465 -0.49 -11.21 -25.25
CA LYS A 465 -1.26 -10.91 -26.48
C LYS A 465 -1.96 -9.57 -26.41
N GLN A 466 -2.46 -9.17 -25.24
CA GLN A 466 -3.04 -7.84 -25.04
C GLN A 466 -1.97 -6.75 -25.17
N VAL A 467 -0.77 -6.95 -24.62
CA VAL A 467 0.39 -6.07 -24.82
C VAL A 467 0.77 -5.96 -26.30
N GLN A 468 0.80 -7.07 -27.05
CA GLN A 468 1.07 -7.01 -28.49
C GLN A 468 -0.01 -6.22 -29.25
N GLN A 469 -1.29 -6.48 -28.97
CA GLN A 469 -2.40 -5.75 -29.58
C GLN A 469 -2.35 -4.25 -29.24
N TYR A 470 -1.90 -3.90 -28.03
CA TYR A 470 -1.67 -2.53 -27.59
C TYR A 470 -0.53 -1.84 -28.36
N GLN A 471 0.56 -2.54 -28.66
CA GLN A 471 1.61 -2.00 -29.55
C GLN A 471 1.11 -1.80 -30.98
N GLU A 472 0.28 -2.71 -31.49
CA GLU A 472 -0.30 -2.59 -32.84
C GLU A 472 -1.25 -1.38 -32.94
N THR A 473 -2.03 -1.08 -31.89
CA THR A 473 -2.83 0.14 -31.83
C THR A 473 -1.97 1.39 -31.62
N ALA A 474 -0.93 1.33 -30.78
CA ALA A 474 0.06 2.41 -30.58
C ALA A 474 0.71 2.83 -31.92
N ALA A 475 1.23 1.85 -32.67
CA ALA A 475 1.87 2.09 -33.97
C ALA A 475 0.89 2.72 -34.99
N ARG A 476 -0.37 2.25 -35.01
CA ARG A 476 -1.43 2.81 -35.86
C ARG A 476 -1.77 4.25 -35.48
N LEU A 477 -1.90 4.56 -34.19
CA LEU A 477 -2.19 5.91 -33.69
C LEU A 477 -1.00 6.86 -33.93
N HIS A 478 0.23 6.40 -33.67
CA HIS A 478 1.44 7.19 -33.92
C HIS A 478 1.62 7.54 -35.41
N ALA A 479 1.11 6.71 -36.34
CA ALA A 479 1.10 7.05 -37.77
C ALA A 479 0.05 8.12 -38.15
N GLN A 480 -0.96 8.36 -37.31
CA GLN A 480 -2.04 9.33 -37.53
C GLN A 480 -1.80 10.68 -36.83
N TYR A 481 -0.95 10.70 -35.81
CA TYR A 481 -0.68 11.87 -34.96
C TYR A 481 0.76 12.39 -35.07
N ALA A 482 0.94 13.68 -34.81
CA ALA A 482 2.24 14.35 -34.81
C ALA A 482 2.41 15.28 -33.59
N GLY A 483 3.65 15.65 -33.28
CA GLY A 483 3.96 16.55 -32.16
C GLY A 483 3.76 15.89 -30.78
N GLU A 484 3.22 16.65 -29.82
CA GLU A 484 3.10 16.22 -28.43
C GLU A 484 2.22 14.97 -28.23
N GLN A 485 1.18 14.80 -29.05
CA GLN A 485 0.29 13.64 -28.97
C GLN A 485 1.00 12.33 -29.36
N ALA A 486 1.84 12.35 -30.40
CA ALA A 486 2.64 11.19 -30.78
C ALA A 486 3.66 10.82 -29.68
N ASN A 487 4.30 11.84 -29.08
CA ASN A 487 5.21 11.63 -27.95
C ASN A 487 4.50 11.03 -26.72
N ALA A 488 3.25 11.43 -26.45
CA ALA A 488 2.45 10.88 -25.36
C ALA A 488 2.05 9.41 -25.62
N ILE A 489 1.61 9.08 -26.85
CA ILE A 489 1.30 7.70 -27.26
C ILE A 489 2.53 6.80 -27.08
N GLN A 490 3.70 7.25 -27.55
CA GLN A 490 4.95 6.51 -27.45
C GLN A 490 5.49 6.41 -26.00
N ALA A 491 5.19 7.40 -25.15
CA ALA A 491 5.50 7.31 -23.72
C ALA A 491 4.65 6.22 -23.04
N SER A 492 3.34 6.23 -23.26
CA SER A 492 2.46 5.19 -22.73
C SER A 492 2.77 3.80 -23.27
N GLU A 493 3.17 3.66 -24.54
CA GLU A 493 3.66 2.39 -25.09
C GLU A 493 4.90 1.91 -24.32
N ARG A 494 5.88 2.80 -24.08
CA ARG A 494 7.09 2.47 -23.30
C ARG A 494 6.76 2.04 -21.87
N ASP A 495 5.84 2.72 -21.19
CA ASP A 495 5.45 2.39 -19.81
C ASP A 495 4.84 0.97 -19.71
N VAL A 496 3.95 0.62 -20.65
CA VAL A 496 3.36 -0.74 -20.76
C VAL A 496 4.43 -1.79 -21.02
N LEU A 497 5.37 -1.52 -21.93
CA LEU A 497 6.43 -2.45 -22.31
C LEU A 497 7.48 -2.64 -21.22
N GLU A 498 7.82 -1.59 -20.48
CA GLU A 498 8.74 -1.69 -19.34
C GLU A 498 8.12 -2.50 -18.20
N ALA A 499 6.84 -2.28 -17.89
CA ALA A 499 6.10 -3.10 -16.94
C ALA A 499 6.03 -4.58 -17.38
N TRP A 500 5.67 -4.84 -18.65
CA TRP A 500 5.60 -6.20 -19.20
C TRP A 500 6.97 -6.91 -19.17
N LYS A 501 8.04 -6.20 -19.54
CA LYS A 501 9.42 -6.71 -19.47
C LYS A 501 9.84 -7.02 -18.03
N SER A 502 9.48 -6.17 -17.07
CA SER A 502 9.76 -6.39 -15.65
C SER A 502 9.03 -7.64 -15.11
N LEU A 503 7.78 -7.87 -15.53
CA LEU A 503 7.03 -9.08 -15.18
C LEU A 503 7.68 -10.35 -15.77
N LEU A 504 8.11 -10.31 -17.03
CA LEU A 504 8.83 -11.44 -17.66
C LEU A 504 10.16 -11.72 -16.96
N GLU A 505 10.97 -10.70 -16.69
CA GLU A 505 12.25 -10.87 -15.97
C GLU A 505 12.05 -11.43 -14.55
N ALA A 506 10.99 -11.01 -13.85
CA ALA A 506 10.63 -11.56 -12.54
C ALA A 506 10.14 -13.02 -12.63
N SER A 507 9.34 -13.36 -13.63
CA SER A 507 8.88 -14.74 -13.87
C SER A 507 10.05 -15.67 -14.20
N ASP A 508 10.88 -15.28 -15.17
CA ASP A 508 12.07 -16.04 -15.59
C ASP A 508 13.07 -16.21 -14.43
N GLY A 509 13.27 -15.17 -13.62
CA GLY A 509 14.06 -15.22 -12.40
C GLY A 509 13.52 -16.23 -11.38
N ARG A 510 12.20 -16.21 -11.11
CA ARG A 510 11.54 -17.17 -10.22
C ARG A 510 11.61 -18.60 -10.77
N ARG A 511 11.36 -18.82 -12.06
CA ARG A 511 11.52 -20.11 -12.73
C ARG A 511 12.94 -20.66 -12.57
N ALA A 512 13.96 -19.83 -12.80
CA ALA A 512 15.36 -20.23 -12.62
C ALA A 512 15.65 -20.67 -11.17
N GLN A 513 15.18 -19.92 -10.18
CA GLN A 513 15.35 -20.25 -8.75
C GLN A 513 14.62 -21.54 -8.34
N LEU A 514 13.41 -21.78 -8.86
CA LEU A 514 12.64 -23.00 -8.63
C LEU A 514 13.32 -24.24 -9.24
N VAL A 515 13.84 -24.13 -10.47
CA VAL A 515 14.62 -25.20 -11.11
C VAL A 515 15.90 -25.48 -10.31
N ASP A 516 16.68 -24.45 -9.96
CA ASP A 516 17.91 -24.59 -9.16
C ASP A 516 17.65 -25.28 -7.82
N THR A 517 16.56 -24.90 -7.14
CA THR A 517 16.15 -25.49 -5.85
C THR A 517 15.73 -26.95 -6.00
N ALA A 518 14.95 -27.27 -7.03
CA ALA A 518 14.55 -28.65 -7.32
C ALA A 518 15.76 -29.53 -7.71
N ASP A 519 16.66 -29.03 -8.55
CA ASP A 519 17.89 -29.75 -8.96
C ASP A 519 18.86 -29.95 -7.78
N LYS A 520 18.97 -28.98 -6.86
CA LYS A 520 19.69 -29.15 -5.57
C LYS A 520 19.11 -30.32 -4.77
N PHE A 521 17.80 -30.35 -4.52
CA PHE A 521 17.22 -31.42 -3.70
C PHE A 521 17.27 -32.78 -4.39
N LYS A 522 17.14 -32.82 -5.72
CA LYS A 522 17.37 -34.00 -6.55
C LYS A 522 18.81 -34.51 -6.40
N PHE A 523 19.80 -33.61 -6.50
CA PHE A 523 21.21 -33.93 -6.27
C PHE A 523 21.46 -34.48 -4.85
N TYR A 524 20.93 -33.84 -3.80
CA TYR A 524 21.07 -34.33 -2.42
C TYR A 524 20.42 -35.70 -2.20
N THR A 525 19.27 -35.96 -2.83
CA THR A 525 18.60 -37.26 -2.83
C THR A 525 19.47 -38.31 -3.53
N MET A 526 19.98 -38.02 -4.73
CA MET A 526 20.88 -38.92 -5.46
C MET A 526 22.17 -39.20 -4.68
N VAL A 527 22.79 -38.20 -4.05
CA VAL A 527 23.98 -38.39 -3.21
C VAL A 527 23.66 -39.30 -2.03
N ARG A 528 22.59 -39.03 -1.27
CA ARG A 528 22.19 -39.86 -0.12
C ARG A 528 21.97 -41.32 -0.52
N ASP A 529 21.22 -41.54 -1.60
CA ASP A 529 20.82 -42.87 -2.04
C ASP A 529 22.01 -43.66 -2.63
N LEU A 530 22.95 -42.98 -3.29
CA LEU A 530 24.20 -43.59 -3.76
C LEU A 530 25.16 -43.88 -2.59
N MET A 531 25.29 -42.97 -1.61
CA MET A 531 26.12 -43.18 -0.42
C MET A 531 25.64 -44.38 0.41
N ALA A 532 24.33 -44.48 0.67
CA ALA A 532 23.74 -45.61 1.39
C ALA A 532 23.93 -46.94 0.64
N TRP A 533 23.82 -46.94 -0.69
CA TRP A 533 24.08 -48.12 -1.52
C TRP A 533 25.57 -48.50 -1.50
N MET A 534 26.51 -47.55 -1.60
CA MET A 534 27.95 -47.83 -1.51
C MET A 534 28.34 -48.40 -0.14
N GLU A 535 27.76 -47.89 0.94
CA GLU A 535 27.95 -48.44 2.30
C GLU A 535 27.46 -49.89 2.38
N SER A 536 26.30 -50.20 1.78
CA SER A 536 25.79 -51.57 1.70
C SER A 536 26.72 -52.51 0.91
N ILE A 537 27.28 -52.06 -0.22
CA ILE A 537 28.24 -52.84 -1.01
C ILE A 537 29.54 -53.07 -0.22
N ILE A 538 30.09 -52.05 0.45
CA ILE A 538 31.28 -52.21 1.31
C ILE A 538 31.00 -53.22 2.43
N GLN A 539 29.86 -53.09 3.12
CA GLN A 539 29.48 -54.01 4.18
C GLN A 539 29.32 -55.45 3.67
N GLN A 540 28.76 -55.65 2.47
CA GLN A 540 28.65 -56.96 1.82
C GLN A 540 30.00 -57.57 1.45
N ILE A 541 31.01 -56.75 1.12
CA ILE A 541 32.39 -57.21 0.84
C ILE A 541 33.09 -57.61 2.15
N GLU A 542 32.92 -56.83 3.22
CA GLU A 542 33.59 -57.04 4.51
C GLU A 542 33.01 -58.21 5.32
N THR A 543 31.72 -58.52 5.17
CA THR A 543 31.04 -59.62 5.89
C THR A 543 31.24 -61.01 5.26
N GLN A 544 31.95 -61.12 4.13
CA GLN A 544 32.20 -62.39 3.46
C GLN A 544 33.00 -63.37 4.34
N GLU A 545 32.55 -64.62 4.40
CA GLU A 545 33.29 -65.68 5.12
C GLU A 545 34.71 -65.92 4.55
N LYS A 546 35.55 -66.58 5.35
CA LYS A 546 36.87 -67.03 4.92
C LYS A 546 36.74 -68.35 4.13
N PRO A 547 37.24 -68.44 2.88
CA PRO A 547 37.24 -69.68 2.12
C PRO A 547 38.01 -70.80 2.84
N ARG A 548 37.63 -72.05 2.58
CA ARG A 548 38.26 -73.24 3.20
C ARG A 548 38.93 -74.17 2.19
N ASP A 549 38.50 -74.13 0.93
CA ASP A 549 39.00 -74.97 -0.16
C ASP A 549 38.89 -74.22 -1.51
N VAL A 550 39.49 -74.79 -2.56
CA VAL A 550 39.49 -74.24 -3.93
C VAL A 550 38.06 -73.91 -4.39
N SER A 551 37.10 -74.83 -4.18
CA SER A 551 35.70 -74.67 -4.58
C SER A 551 35.02 -73.47 -3.91
N SER A 552 35.27 -73.26 -2.61
CA SER A 552 34.76 -72.11 -1.87
C SER A 552 35.36 -70.78 -2.38
N VAL A 553 36.66 -70.76 -2.72
CA VAL A 553 37.31 -69.56 -3.27
C VAL A 553 36.71 -69.22 -4.63
N GLU A 554 36.56 -70.20 -5.54
CA GLU A 554 35.98 -69.99 -6.87
C GLU A 554 34.51 -69.52 -6.81
N LEU A 555 33.72 -70.01 -5.85
CA LEU A 555 32.36 -69.53 -5.62
C LEU A 555 32.34 -68.08 -5.13
N LEU A 556 33.22 -67.72 -4.19
CA LEU A 556 33.33 -66.35 -3.67
C LEU A 556 33.87 -65.38 -4.74
N GLN A 557 34.76 -65.82 -5.63
CA GLN A 557 35.17 -65.04 -6.80
C GLN A 557 33.99 -64.77 -7.75
N LYS A 558 33.15 -65.78 -8.05
CA LYS A 558 31.94 -65.57 -8.87
C LYS A 558 30.96 -64.59 -8.22
N TYR A 559 30.78 -64.66 -6.90
CA TYR A 559 29.97 -63.68 -6.15
C TYR A 559 30.54 -62.26 -6.27
N HIS A 560 31.86 -62.11 -6.13
CA HIS A 560 32.55 -60.81 -6.21
C HIS A 560 32.49 -60.19 -7.63
N GLN A 561 32.51 -61.02 -8.68
CA GLN A 561 32.18 -60.60 -10.06
C GLN A 561 30.71 -60.16 -10.21
N GLY A 562 29.79 -60.75 -9.44
CA GLY A 562 28.40 -60.29 -9.34
C GLY A 562 28.32 -58.85 -8.81
N ILE A 563 29.01 -58.55 -7.70
CA ILE A 563 29.12 -57.19 -7.14
C ILE A 563 29.71 -56.23 -8.20
N ARG A 564 30.76 -56.65 -8.92
CA ARG A 564 31.37 -55.83 -9.97
C ARG A 564 30.37 -55.44 -11.06
N SER A 565 29.55 -56.40 -11.48
CA SER A 565 28.50 -56.20 -12.48
C SER A 565 27.42 -55.23 -11.98
N GLU A 566 27.06 -55.29 -10.69
CA GLU A 566 26.13 -54.34 -10.07
C GLU A 566 26.72 -52.92 -10.04
N ILE A 567 28.00 -52.77 -9.68
CA ILE A 567 28.72 -51.48 -9.68
C ILE A 567 28.73 -50.86 -11.08
N GLU A 568 29.00 -51.66 -12.11
CA GLU A 568 29.00 -51.20 -13.50
C GLU A 568 27.61 -50.79 -13.97
N ALA A 569 26.56 -51.59 -13.67
CA ALA A 569 25.17 -51.23 -13.96
C ALA A 569 24.69 -49.97 -13.23
N ARG A 570 25.24 -49.67 -12.05
CA ARG A 570 24.99 -48.42 -11.30
C ARG A 570 25.74 -47.22 -11.87
N GLY A 571 26.73 -47.44 -12.75
CA GLY A 571 27.69 -46.43 -13.22
C GLY A 571 27.06 -45.18 -13.81
N ALA A 572 26.01 -45.31 -14.63
CA ALA A 572 25.29 -44.18 -15.22
C ALA A 572 24.76 -43.20 -14.14
N LYS A 573 24.16 -43.71 -13.06
CA LYS A 573 23.60 -42.89 -11.98
C LYS A 573 24.66 -42.07 -11.24
N PHE A 574 25.90 -42.56 -11.18
CA PHE A 574 27.03 -41.79 -10.64
C PHE A 574 27.45 -40.68 -11.59
N THR A 575 27.46 -40.94 -12.90
CA THR A 575 27.72 -39.92 -13.93
C THR A 575 26.66 -38.83 -13.85
N ASP A 576 25.37 -39.18 -13.91
CA ASP A 576 24.23 -38.25 -13.80
C ASP A 576 24.33 -37.37 -12.55
N CYS A 577 24.62 -37.97 -11.38
CA CYS A 577 24.78 -37.26 -10.11
C CYS A 577 25.98 -36.29 -10.14
N THR A 578 27.09 -36.71 -10.74
CA THR A 578 28.32 -35.90 -10.85
C THR A 578 28.14 -34.75 -11.84
N GLU A 579 27.44 -34.97 -12.95
CA GLU A 579 27.13 -33.96 -13.95
C GLU A 579 26.14 -32.93 -13.41
N LEU A 580 25.08 -33.37 -12.72
CA LEU A 580 24.13 -32.48 -12.04
C LEU A 580 24.84 -31.59 -10.99
N GLY A 581 25.69 -32.18 -10.14
CA GLY A 581 26.48 -31.42 -9.17
C GLY A 581 27.44 -30.42 -9.84
N LYS A 582 28.12 -30.80 -10.92
CA LYS A 582 28.97 -29.89 -11.71
C LYS A 582 28.17 -28.76 -12.38
N ALA A 583 26.97 -29.05 -12.90
CA ALA A 583 26.10 -28.06 -13.52
C ALA A 583 25.61 -27.01 -12.50
N LEU A 584 25.22 -27.44 -11.30
CA LEU A 584 24.87 -26.54 -10.20
C LEU A 584 26.04 -25.64 -9.76
N LEU A 585 27.26 -26.17 -9.73
CA LEU A 585 28.48 -25.38 -9.45
C LEU A 585 28.79 -24.39 -10.58
N ALA A 586 28.62 -24.78 -11.85
CA ALA A 586 28.82 -23.89 -13.00
C ALA A 586 27.81 -22.73 -13.02
N ARG A 587 26.56 -22.98 -12.58
CA ARG A 587 25.51 -21.96 -12.38
C ARG A 587 25.74 -21.06 -11.16
N LYS A 588 26.77 -21.33 -10.33
CA LYS A 588 27.09 -20.61 -9.08
C LYS A 588 25.91 -20.61 -8.09
N HIS A 589 25.28 -21.76 -7.89
CA HIS A 589 24.19 -21.92 -6.93
C HIS A 589 24.56 -21.41 -5.53
N ARG A 590 23.59 -20.87 -4.77
CA ARG A 590 23.80 -20.31 -3.42
C ARG A 590 24.57 -21.25 -2.48
N ASP A 591 24.24 -22.54 -2.57
CA ASP A 591 24.81 -23.60 -1.73
C ASP A 591 26.01 -24.33 -2.40
N SER A 592 26.74 -23.65 -3.30
CA SER A 592 27.88 -24.22 -4.03
C SER A 592 28.97 -24.83 -3.13
N THR A 593 29.13 -24.34 -1.91
CA THR A 593 30.07 -24.91 -0.92
C THR A 593 29.65 -26.31 -0.50
N GLU A 594 28.40 -26.48 -0.07
CA GLU A 594 27.84 -27.77 0.35
C GLU A 594 27.76 -28.74 -0.83
N ILE A 595 27.33 -28.27 -2.01
CA ILE A 595 27.28 -29.09 -3.24
C ILE A 595 28.67 -29.63 -3.60
N LYS A 596 29.72 -28.79 -3.50
CA LYS A 596 31.10 -29.21 -3.72
C LYS A 596 31.57 -30.24 -2.69
N GLU A 597 31.25 -30.04 -1.41
CA GLU A 597 31.57 -30.97 -0.34
C GLU A 597 30.91 -32.34 -0.56
N LYS A 598 29.61 -32.36 -0.87
CA LYS A 598 28.85 -33.58 -1.17
C LYS A 598 29.38 -34.31 -2.41
N LEU A 599 29.83 -33.57 -3.42
CA LEU A 599 30.43 -34.15 -4.63
C LEU A 599 31.82 -34.76 -4.34
N VAL A 600 32.61 -34.17 -3.44
CA VAL A 600 33.86 -34.78 -2.93
C VAL A 600 33.57 -36.04 -2.12
N GLN A 601 32.65 -35.99 -1.16
CA GLN A 601 32.22 -37.15 -0.36
C GLN A 601 31.78 -38.34 -1.24
N LEU A 602 30.98 -38.06 -2.28
CA LEU A 602 30.54 -39.08 -3.25
C LEU A 602 31.71 -39.70 -4.03
N MET A 603 32.69 -38.90 -4.47
CA MET A 603 33.87 -39.39 -5.19
C MET A 603 34.81 -40.19 -4.28
N GLU A 604 34.99 -39.77 -3.03
CA GLU A 604 35.81 -40.48 -2.04
C GLU A 604 35.19 -41.82 -1.67
N LYS A 605 33.88 -41.87 -1.36
CA LYS A 605 33.18 -43.12 -1.06
C LYS A 605 33.16 -44.08 -2.25
N ARG A 606 33.06 -43.56 -3.48
CA ARG A 606 33.19 -44.39 -4.71
C ARG A 606 34.59 -44.98 -4.87
N LYS A 607 35.65 -44.23 -4.53
CA LYS A 607 37.04 -44.73 -4.51
C LYS A 607 37.24 -45.77 -3.41
N GLU A 608 36.69 -45.54 -2.21
CA GLU A 608 36.75 -46.51 -1.11
C GLU A 608 36.08 -47.83 -1.50
N MET A 609 34.85 -47.80 -2.02
CA MET A 609 34.13 -48.99 -2.47
C MET A 609 34.91 -49.75 -3.54
N MET A 610 35.49 -49.04 -4.52
CA MET A 610 36.33 -49.64 -5.55
C MET A 610 37.58 -50.29 -4.96
N PHE A 611 38.30 -49.58 -4.09
CA PHE A 611 39.51 -50.10 -3.44
C PHE A 611 39.21 -51.35 -2.59
N LYS A 612 38.12 -51.36 -1.82
CA LYS A 612 37.66 -52.52 -1.04
C LYS A 612 37.33 -53.71 -1.94
N TRP A 613 36.77 -53.44 -3.13
CA TRP A 613 36.51 -54.48 -4.12
C TRP A 613 37.83 -55.02 -4.73
N ASP A 614 38.74 -54.15 -5.16
CA ASP A 614 40.03 -54.54 -5.75
C ASP A 614 40.90 -55.34 -4.76
N ASP A 615 41.05 -54.85 -3.52
CA ASP A 615 41.82 -55.50 -2.44
C ASP A 615 41.26 -56.89 -2.09
N ARG A 616 39.94 -57.02 -1.93
CA ARG A 616 39.29 -58.33 -1.70
C ARG A 616 39.45 -59.28 -2.89
N TRP A 617 39.45 -58.76 -4.12
CA TRP A 617 39.59 -59.55 -5.34
C TRP A 617 41.01 -60.12 -5.48
N ASP A 618 42.03 -59.30 -5.27
CA ASP A 618 43.43 -59.75 -5.30
C ASP A 618 43.75 -60.68 -4.12
N TRP A 619 43.15 -60.46 -2.94
CA TRP A 619 43.21 -61.43 -1.84
C TRP A 619 42.55 -62.78 -2.19
N LEU A 620 41.40 -62.77 -2.89
CA LEU A 620 40.74 -64.01 -3.35
C LEU A 620 41.55 -64.72 -4.45
N ARG A 621 42.32 -64.02 -5.27
CA ARG A 621 43.26 -64.62 -6.24
C ARG A 621 44.44 -65.29 -5.54
N LEU A 622 45.09 -64.55 -4.64
CA LEU A 622 46.19 -65.03 -3.80
C LEU A 622 45.79 -66.29 -3.02
N LEU A 623 44.59 -66.29 -2.42
CA LEU A 623 44.08 -67.43 -1.67
C LEU A 623 43.68 -68.61 -2.59
N LEU A 624 43.26 -68.36 -3.84
CA LEU A 624 43.02 -69.43 -4.81
C LEU A 624 44.32 -70.17 -5.12
N GLU A 625 45.41 -69.44 -5.41
CA GLU A 625 46.73 -70.02 -5.65
C GLU A 625 47.21 -70.85 -4.46
N VAL A 626 47.10 -70.33 -3.23
CA VAL A 626 47.47 -71.05 -2.00
C VAL A 626 46.63 -72.31 -1.81
N CYS A 627 45.32 -72.26 -2.04
CA CYS A 627 44.45 -73.44 -1.93
C CYS A 627 44.72 -74.48 -3.03
N GLN A 628 45.05 -74.05 -4.25
CA GLN A 628 45.44 -74.93 -5.35
C GLN A 628 46.78 -75.60 -5.04
N PHE A 629 47.79 -74.84 -4.61
CA PHE A 629 49.08 -75.37 -4.16
C PHE A 629 48.91 -76.39 -3.04
N ALA A 630 48.15 -76.07 -1.98
CA ALA A 630 47.94 -77.00 -0.86
C ALA A 630 47.24 -78.31 -1.28
N ARG A 631 46.25 -78.22 -2.19
CA ARG A 631 45.59 -79.42 -2.77
C ARG A 631 46.57 -80.24 -3.60
N ASP A 632 47.32 -79.59 -4.48
CA ASP A 632 48.18 -80.26 -5.45
C ASP A 632 49.43 -80.85 -4.75
N ALA A 633 49.94 -80.19 -3.71
CA ALA A 633 50.97 -80.70 -2.79
C ALA A 633 50.47 -81.91 -1.99
N SER A 634 49.26 -81.87 -1.42
CA SER A 634 48.68 -83.03 -0.71
C SER A 634 48.46 -84.23 -1.64
N VAL A 635 48.06 -83.98 -2.90
CA VAL A 635 47.94 -85.02 -3.93
C VAL A 635 49.31 -85.60 -4.31
N ALA A 636 50.35 -84.78 -4.40
CA ALA A 636 51.71 -85.23 -4.66
C ALA A 636 52.32 -86.01 -3.48
N GLU A 637 52.10 -85.55 -2.24
CA GLU A 637 52.48 -86.26 -1.01
C GLU A 637 51.79 -87.63 -0.93
N ALA A 638 50.48 -87.70 -1.17
CA ALA A 638 49.75 -88.96 -1.20
C ALA A 638 50.26 -89.92 -2.29
N TRP A 639 50.70 -89.40 -3.44
CA TRP A 639 51.36 -90.23 -4.46
C TRP A 639 52.72 -90.75 -3.99
N LEU A 640 53.58 -89.90 -3.40
CA LEU A 640 54.88 -90.31 -2.84
C LEU A 640 54.74 -91.39 -1.76
N VAL A 641 53.85 -91.18 -0.79
CA VAL A 641 53.55 -92.15 0.29
C VAL A 641 53.01 -93.46 -0.28
N ALA A 642 52.25 -93.43 -1.38
CA ALA A 642 51.80 -94.64 -2.06
C ALA A 642 52.93 -95.40 -2.78
N GLN A 643 54.01 -94.73 -3.21
CA GLN A 643 55.18 -95.36 -3.83
C GLN A 643 56.24 -95.79 -2.82
N GLU A 644 56.31 -95.18 -1.63
CA GLU A 644 57.30 -95.48 -0.59
C GLU A 644 57.44 -96.99 -0.26
N PRO A 645 56.36 -97.78 -0.10
CA PRO A 645 56.48 -99.23 0.15
C PRO A 645 57.06 -100.02 -1.02
N TYR A 646 56.87 -99.54 -2.26
CA TYR A 646 57.43 -100.17 -3.46
C TYR A 646 58.93 -99.91 -3.56
N VAL A 647 59.35 -98.65 -3.40
CA VAL A 647 60.78 -98.24 -3.47
C VAL A 647 61.58 -98.78 -2.28
N SER A 648 60.96 -98.90 -1.11
CA SER A 648 61.62 -99.46 0.10
C SER A 648 61.78 -100.99 0.06
N SER A 649 61.14 -101.68 -0.89
CA SER A 649 61.26 -103.13 -1.04
C SER A 649 62.67 -103.51 -1.49
N ARG A 650 63.28 -104.48 -0.79
CA ARG A 650 64.57 -105.09 -1.16
C ARG A 650 64.41 -106.41 -1.91
N ASP A 651 63.20 -106.73 -2.34
CA ASP A 651 62.92 -107.95 -3.09
C ASP A 651 63.46 -107.83 -4.52
N LEU A 652 64.34 -108.77 -4.88
CA LEU A 652 64.93 -108.89 -6.22
C LEU A 652 64.35 -110.08 -6.99
N GLY A 653 63.37 -110.79 -6.43
CA GLY A 653 62.84 -112.04 -6.98
C GLY A 653 63.74 -113.25 -6.72
N HIS A 654 63.21 -114.45 -6.93
CA HIS A 654 63.94 -115.72 -6.77
C HIS A 654 64.02 -116.52 -8.08
N THR A 655 63.32 -116.07 -9.13
CA THR A 655 63.31 -116.67 -10.47
C THR A 655 63.47 -115.60 -11.56
N VAL A 656 63.93 -116.00 -12.75
CA VAL A 656 64.08 -115.08 -13.90
C VAL A 656 62.74 -114.44 -14.30
N ASP A 657 61.64 -115.20 -14.26
CA ASP A 657 60.30 -114.70 -14.55
C ASP A 657 59.80 -113.66 -13.52
N GLU A 658 60.23 -113.74 -12.26
CA GLU A 658 59.95 -112.73 -11.23
C GLU A 658 60.82 -111.49 -11.43
N VAL A 659 62.12 -111.66 -11.72
CA VAL A 659 63.05 -110.57 -12.06
C VAL A 659 62.54 -109.78 -13.27
N GLU A 660 62.11 -110.44 -14.34
CA GLU A 660 61.53 -109.76 -15.51
C GLU A 660 60.24 -108.99 -15.19
N LYS A 661 59.39 -109.51 -14.29
CA LYS A 661 58.18 -108.81 -13.84
C LYS A 661 58.53 -107.60 -12.96
N LEU A 662 59.55 -107.71 -12.12
CA LEU A 662 60.07 -106.60 -11.32
C LEU A 662 60.68 -105.51 -12.20
N ILE A 663 61.45 -105.87 -13.23
CA ILE A 663 61.99 -104.92 -14.23
C ILE A 663 60.85 -104.20 -14.96
N LYS A 664 59.87 -104.92 -15.51
CA LYS A 664 58.71 -104.31 -16.18
C LYS A 664 57.89 -103.40 -15.25
N ARG A 665 57.81 -103.73 -13.95
CA ARG A 665 57.18 -102.89 -12.93
C ARG A 665 58.02 -101.64 -12.61
N HIS A 666 59.34 -101.76 -12.63
CA HIS A 666 60.25 -100.63 -12.45
C HIS A 666 60.21 -99.67 -13.64
N GLU A 667 60.25 -100.17 -14.87
CA GLU A 667 60.06 -99.35 -16.08
C GLU A 667 58.71 -98.61 -16.08
N ALA A 668 57.66 -99.23 -15.54
CA ALA A 668 56.35 -98.59 -15.37
C ALA A 668 56.36 -97.52 -14.27
N PHE A 669 57.09 -97.75 -13.18
CA PHE A 669 57.33 -96.75 -12.15
C PHE A 669 58.13 -95.55 -12.70
N GLU A 670 59.26 -95.77 -13.37
CA GLU A 670 60.08 -94.72 -14.00
C GLU A 670 59.26 -93.86 -14.97
N LYS A 671 58.45 -94.49 -15.83
CA LYS A 671 57.50 -93.78 -16.71
C LYS A 671 56.48 -92.97 -15.91
N SER A 672 55.97 -93.49 -14.81
CA SER A 672 55.05 -92.72 -13.95
C SER A 672 55.76 -91.53 -13.28
N THR A 673 56.96 -91.72 -12.73
CA THR A 673 57.75 -90.64 -12.11
C THR A 673 58.09 -89.54 -13.11
N ALA A 674 58.48 -89.89 -14.34
CA ALA A 674 58.70 -88.93 -15.42
C ALA A 674 57.45 -88.09 -15.76
N THR A 675 56.23 -88.66 -15.66
CA THR A 675 54.98 -87.89 -15.81
C THR A 675 54.58 -87.06 -14.59
N TRP A 676 55.20 -87.30 -13.42
CA TRP A 676 54.99 -86.51 -12.21
C TRP A 676 56.04 -85.41 -12.03
N GLU A 677 57.20 -85.52 -12.68
CA GLU A 677 58.27 -84.50 -12.69
C GLU A 677 57.72 -83.09 -12.97
N GLU A 678 56.91 -82.94 -14.03
CA GLU A 678 56.28 -81.66 -14.41
C GLU A 678 55.38 -81.07 -13.30
N ARG A 679 54.79 -81.92 -12.44
CA ARG A 679 53.98 -81.49 -11.29
C ARG A 679 54.83 -81.11 -10.09
N PHE A 680 55.95 -81.80 -9.85
CA PHE A 680 56.92 -81.38 -8.83
C PHE A 680 57.57 -80.06 -9.21
N SER A 681 58.04 -79.89 -10.46
CA SER A 681 58.52 -78.61 -10.97
C SER A 681 57.45 -77.50 -11.01
N ALA A 682 56.16 -77.85 -10.87
CA ALA A 682 55.09 -76.88 -10.69
C ALA A 682 54.91 -76.43 -9.24
N LEU A 683 55.18 -77.30 -8.27
CA LEU A 683 55.18 -77.00 -6.84
C LEU A 683 56.48 -76.31 -6.39
N GLU A 684 57.60 -76.51 -7.10
CA GLU A 684 58.87 -75.79 -6.86
C GLU A 684 58.82 -74.31 -7.29
N ARG A 685 57.82 -73.91 -8.09
CA ARG A 685 57.63 -72.52 -8.47
C ARG A 685 56.95 -71.76 -7.34
N LEU A 686 57.69 -70.80 -6.77
CA LEU A 686 57.21 -69.90 -5.71
C LEU A 686 55.84 -69.32 -6.02
N THR A 687 54.94 -69.42 -5.04
CA THR A 687 53.62 -68.79 -5.06
C THR A 687 53.73 -67.26 -5.00
N THR A 688 52.69 -66.55 -5.43
CA THR A 688 52.67 -65.08 -5.31
C THR A 688 52.78 -64.60 -3.86
N LEU A 689 52.31 -65.40 -2.88
CA LEU A 689 52.47 -65.12 -1.45
C LEU A 689 53.95 -65.09 -1.03
N GLU A 690 54.73 -66.10 -1.44
CA GLU A 690 56.15 -66.21 -1.11
C GLU A 690 56.96 -65.11 -1.80
N LEU A 691 56.64 -64.78 -3.06
CA LEU A 691 57.23 -63.66 -3.78
C LEU A 691 56.96 -62.30 -3.10
N LEU A 692 55.77 -62.11 -2.54
CA LEU A 692 55.42 -60.90 -1.79
C LEU A 692 56.13 -60.84 -0.43
N SER A 693 56.30 -61.97 0.27
CA SER A 693 57.10 -62.06 1.50
C SER A 693 58.57 -61.74 1.22
N LEU A 694 59.19 -62.37 0.22
CA LEU A 694 60.56 -62.10 -0.20
C LEU A 694 60.78 -60.63 -0.60
N ARG A 695 59.83 -60.02 -1.32
CA ARG A 695 59.90 -58.59 -1.65
C ARG A 695 59.80 -57.70 -0.40
N ARG A 696 58.99 -58.08 0.59
CA ARG A 696 58.86 -57.35 1.84
C ARG A 696 60.16 -57.40 2.64
N GLU A 697 60.76 -58.57 2.80
CA GLU A 697 62.06 -58.75 3.44
C GLU A 697 63.17 -57.94 2.74
N GLN A 698 63.17 -57.90 1.40
CA GLN A 698 64.07 -57.05 0.60
C GLN A 698 63.83 -55.55 0.88
N GLN A 699 62.58 -55.10 0.95
CA GLN A 699 62.25 -53.71 1.26
C GLN A 699 62.59 -53.32 2.70
N GLU A 700 62.40 -54.21 3.66
CA GLU A 700 62.80 -54.02 5.05
C GLU A 700 64.33 -53.96 5.19
N MET A 701 65.07 -54.81 4.47
CA MET A 701 66.53 -54.68 4.34
C MET A 701 66.94 -53.35 3.69
N GLU A 702 66.30 -52.92 2.59
CA GLU A 702 66.62 -51.62 1.96
C GLU A 702 66.33 -50.43 2.88
N GLN A 703 65.26 -50.50 3.70
CA GLN A 703 64.94 -49.48 4.68
C GLN A 703 65.97 -49.47 5.83
N PHE A 704 66.31 -50.64 6.36
CA PHE A 704 67.38 -50.79 7.36
C PHE A 704 68.70 -50.22 6.85
N ILE A 705 69.12 -50.57 5.62
CA ILE A 705 70.33 -50.04 5.00
C ILE A 705 70.26 -48.51 4.81
N LYS A 706 69.10 -47.95 4.42
CA LYS A 706 68.91 -46.49 4.31
C LYS A 706 68.95 -45.79 5.66
N GLU A 707 68.43 -46.42 6.71
CA GLU A 707 68.36 -45.87 8.05
C GLU A 707 69.72 -45.98 8.78
N GLU A 708 70.44 -47.07 8.57
CA GLU A 708 71.85 -47.24 8.93
C GLU A 708 72.74 -46.22 8.22
N GLN A 709 72.61 -46.03 6.90
CA GLN A 709 73.29 -44.95 6.16
C GLN A 709 72.92 -43.55 6.63
N ARG A 710 71.70 -43.35 7.13
CA ARG A 710 71.25 -42.06 7.72
C ARG A 710 71.85 -41.84 9.09
N SER A 711 71.92 -42.88 9.91
CA SER A 711 72.63 -42.90 11.20
C SER A 711 74.13 -42.63 11.01
N ASP A 712 74.78 -43.28 10.03
CA ASP A 712 76.19 -43.06 9.66
C ASP A 712 76.44 -41.65 9.11
N ARG A 713 75.43 -41.04 8.49
CA ARG A 713 75.50 -39.66 7.99
C ARG A 713 75.30 -38.65 9.12
N ASP A 714 74.49 -38.94 10.13
CA ASP A 714 74.31 -38.06 11.29
C ASP A 714 75.45 -38.23 12.30
N SER A 715 76.01 -39.43 12.51
CA SER A 715 77.23 -39.62 13.31
C SER A 715 78.45 -38.92 12.70
N ARG A 716 78.59 -38.92 11.37
CA ARG A 716 79.61 -38.12 10.67
C ARG A 716 79.42 -36.60 10.83
N LYS A 717 78.19 -36.11 11.00
CA LYS A 717 77.94 -34.68 11.30
C LYS A 717 78.30 -34.34 12.76
N GLU A 718 78.09 -35.26 13.70
CA GLU A 718 78.48 -35.07 15.09
C GLU A 718 80.00 -35.03 15.26
N ASP A 719 80.75 -35.83 14.48
CA ASP A 719 82.22 -35.85 14.48
C ASP A 719 82.84 -34.64 13.76
N THR A 720 82.16 -34.10 12.72
CA THR A 720 82.53 -32.81 12.10
C THR A 720 81.79 -31.65 12.77
N GLY A 721 82.24 -31.24 13.96
CA GLY A 721 81.63 -30.19 14.79
C GLY A 721 81.56 -28.79 14.16
N PHE A 722 80.69 -28.59 13.18
CA PHE A 722 80.35 -27.31 12.57
C PHE A 722 78.83 -27.12 12.56
N VAL A 723 78.33 -26.47 13.60
CA VAL A 723 76.95 -25.98 13.66
C VAL A 723 76.88 -24.70 12.84
N GLU A 724 76.25 -24.76 11.67
CA GLU A 724 75.85 -23.56 10.92
C GLU A 724 74.33 -23.40 11.03
N GLU A 725 73.92 -22.34 11.71
CA GLU A 725 72.54 -22.10 12.13
C GLU A 725 71.86 -21.05 11.23
N SER A 726 70.57 -21.27 10.95
CA SER A 726 69.62 -20.32 10.34
C SER A 726 69.75 -19.99 8.84
N SER A 727 68.71 -20.30 8.04
CA SER A 727 67.69 -19.27 7.69
C SER A 727 66.58 -19.70 6.72
N GLN A 728 65.34 -19.39 7.13
CA GLN A 728 64.28 -18.70 6.36
C GLN A 728 63.48 -19.39 5.22
N LEU A 729 62.19 -19.61 5.55
CA LEU A 729 60.98 -18.99 4.96
C LEU A 729 60.74 -18.99 3.43
N TYR A 730 59.57 -19.56 3.08
CA TYR A 730 58.58 -19.10 2.09
C TYR A 730 58.93 -17.92 1.16
N THR A 731 58.67 -18.12 -0.14
CA THR A 731 57.80 -17.21 -0.91
C THR A 731 57.15 -17.94 -2.10
N VAL A 732 56.07 -17.37 -2.63
CA VAL A 732 55.14 -17.93 -3.62
C VAL A 732 55.28 -17.14 -4.92
N GLU A 733 55.18 -17.78 -6.10
CA GLU A 733 54.33 -17.32 -7.23
C GLU A 733 54.36 -18.22 -8.48
N GLU A 734 53.57 -17.81 -9.48
CA GLU A 734 52.74 -18.54 -10.42
C GLU A 734 53.35 -19.14 -11.72
N GLN A 735 52.68 -20.20 -12.20
CA GLN A 735 52.18 -20.46 -13.57
C GLN A 735 53.04 -20.32 -14.87
N THR A 736 52.64 -21.18 -15.83
CA THR A 736 52.67 -21.05 -17.31
C THR A 736 53.70 -21.84 -18.16
N LEU A 737 53.12 -22.76 -18.95
CA LEU A 737 53.38 -23.13 -20.36
C LEU A 737 54.81 -23.31 -20.95
N SER A 738 54.97 -24.51 -21.52
CA SER A 738 55.52 -24.81 -22.87
C SER A 738 57.04 -24.89 -23.08
N GLY A 739 57.44 -25.88 -23.91
CA GLY A 739 58.43 -25.60 -24.96
C GLY A 739 59.74 -26.40 -24.99
N SER A 740 59.66 -27.66 -25.45
CA SER A 740 60.59 -28.27 -26.43
C SER A 740 62.06 -27.78 -26.56
N GLY A 741 63.00 -28.59 -26.07
CA GLY A 741 63.89 -29.38 -26.96
C GLY A 741 65.24 -28.82 -27.47
N ALA A 742 66.16 -29.78 -27.71
CA ALA A 742 67.35 -29.75 -28.58
C ALA A 742 68.61 -28.95 -28.13
N VAL A 743 69.87 -29.33 -28.47
CA VAL A 743 70.47 -30.57 -29.04
C VAL A 743 72.00 -30.60 -28.80
N ALA A 744 72.55 -31.77 -28.39
CA ALA A 744 73.91 -32.33 -28.65
C ALA A 744 75.16 -31.39 -28.52
N PRO A 745 76.40 -31.68 -29.04
CA PRO A 745 76.95 -32.81 -29.84
C PRO A 745 77.97 -33.70 -29.08
N SER A 746 78.16 -34.98 -29.42
CA SER A 746 79.19 -35.49 -30.37
C SER A 746 79.31 -37.03 -30.26
N THR A 747 80.00 -37.84 -31.09
CA THR A 747 80.41 -37.87 -32.53
C THR A 747 81.11 -39.23 -32.81
N SER A 748 81.01 -39.79 -34.04
CA SER A 748 81.77 -40.97 -34.59
C SER A 748 81.52 -42.37 -33.93
N GLN A 749 81.53 -43.53 -34.63
CA GLN A 749 81.92 -43.86 -36.03
C GLN A 749 81.30 -45.21 -36.51
N LEU A 750 80.83 -45.26 -37.78
CA LEU A 750 80.82 -46.36 -38.80
C LEU A 750 80.50 -47.84 -38.41
N GLU A 751 79.41 -48.44 -38.92
CA GLU A 751 79.28 -49.32 -40.14
C GLU A 751 79.40 -50.85 -39.84
N GLY A 752 78.64 -51.79 -40.46
CA GLY A 752 77.49 -51.68 -41.37
C GLY A 752 76.99 -53.01 -41.99
N THR A 753 75.73 -53.01 -42.46
CA THR A 753 75.13 -53.76 -43.62
C THR A 753 74.82 -55.29 -43.65
N ALA A 754 73.57 -55.58 -44.11
CA ALA A 754 73.04 -56.71 -44.92
C ALA A 754 73.05 -58.16 -44.35
N GLY A 755 72.07 -59.06 -44.60
CA GLY A 755 70.76 -59.08 -45.30
C GLY A 755 69.98 -60.34 -44.81
N ASP A 756 68.90 -60.92 -45.37
CA ASP A 756 68.00 -60.64 -46.51
C ASP A 756 66.76 -61.61 -46.43
N THR A 757 65.61 -61.29 -47.05
CA THR A 757 64.44 -62.17 -47.40
C THR A 757 63.72 -63.04 -46.31
N THR A 758 62.41 -63.39 -46.35
CA THR A 758 61.34 -63.32 -47.38
C THR A 758 59.91 -63.24 -46.77
N VAL A 759 58.93 -62.85 -47.60
CA VAL A 759 57.44 -62.78 -47.43
C VAL A 759 56.74 -64.16 -47.70
N PRO A 760 55.38 -64.34 -47.85
CA PRO A 760 54.16 -63.57 -47.48
C PRO A 760 52.98 -64.41 -46.88
N LEU A 761 51.79 -63.80 -46.60
CA LEU A 761 50.47 -64.08 -47.27
C LEU A 761 49.27 -63.20 -46.77
N GLU A 762 48.53 -62.57 -47.71
CA GLU A 762 47.07 -62.15 -47.77
C GLU A 762 46.33 -61.41 -46.61
N SER A 763 45.18 -60.71 -46.80
CA SER A 763 44.70 -59.83 -47.90
C SER A 763 43.43 -58.99 -47.51
N GLU A 764 43.45 -57.69 -47.82
CA GLU A 764 42.36 -56.77 -48.27
C GLU A 764 40.97 -56.51 -47.58
N MET A 765 40.73 -55.20 -47.32
CA MET A 765 39.56 -54.33 -47.68
C MET A 765 38.14 -54.51 -47.07
N LYS A 766 37.57 -53.49 -46.38
CA LYS A 766 36.86 -52.28 -46.94
C LYS A 766 35.80 -51.62 -46.01
N GLU A 767 35.86 -50.28 -45.96
CA GLU A 767 34.84 -49.18 -45.83
C GLU A 767 33.40 -49.30 -45.26
N SER A 768 32.95 -48.13 -44.80
CA SER A 768 31.66 -47.73 -44.18
C SER A 768 30.44 -47.65 -45.12
N GLY A 769 29.21 -47.65 -44.56
CA GLY A 769 27.99 -47.28 -45.32
C GLY A 769 26.64 -47.28 -44.58
N SER A 770 26.24 -46.12 -44.04
CA SER A 770 24.91 -45.46 -44.09
C SER A 770 23.54 -46.19 -44.05
N LEU A 771 22.62 -45.54 -43.28
CA LEU A 771 21.21 -45.15 -43.58
C LEU A 771 19.98 -45.96 -43.09
N GLU A 772 19.02 -45.16 -42.58
CA GLU A 772 17.53 -45.22 -42.65
C GLU A 772 16.65 -46.04 -41.66
N LEU A 773 16.05 -45.27 -40.72
CA LEU A 773 14.60 -45.06 -40.45
C LEU A 773 13.61 -46.25 -40.27
N GLU A 774 13.02 -46.33 -39.06
CA GLU A 774 11.58 -46.45 -38.69
C GLU A 774 10.56 -47.05 -39.71
N PRO A 775 9.56 -47.89 -39.30
CA PRO A 775 8.56 -47.43 -38.31
C PRO A 775 7.71 -48.48 -37.49
N SER A 776 6.87 -47.94 -36.60
CA SER A 776 5.49 -48.38 -36.22
C SER A 776 5.22 -49.59 -35.30
N ALA A 777 4.90 -49.25 -34.03
CA ALA A 777 3.62 -49.47 -33.33
C ALA A 777 2.80 -50.80 -33.45
N SER A 778 2.50 -51.41 -32.29
CA SER A 778 1.18 -52.01 -31.88
C SER A 778 1.30 -52.51 -30.42
N VAL A 779 0.63 -51.92 -29.42
CA VAL A 779 -0.76 -52.16 -28.98
C VAL A 779 -1.07 -53.59 -28.50
N SER A 780 -1.03 -53.80 -27.18
CA SER A 780 -2.06 -54.47 -26.35
C SER A 780 -1.51 -54.79 -24.94
N SER A 781 -2.25 -55.03 -23.86
CA SER A 781 -3.59 -54.64 -23.38
C SER A 781 -3.86 -55.51 -22.13
N LEU A 782 -4.49 -54.94 -21.10
CA LEU A 782 -5.35 -55.61 -20.08
C LEU A 782 -4.78 -56.41 -18.87
N LYS A 783 -5.29 -55.97 -17.71
CA LYS A 783 -5.95 -56.73 -16.61
C LYS A 783 -5.15 -57.24 -15.39
N GLU A 784 -5.45 -56.55 -14.28
CA GLU A 784 -5.94 -57.08 -13.00
C GLU A 784 -6.05 -58.62 -12.82
N SER A 785 -5.56 -59.13 -11.69
CA SER A 785 -6.44 -59.77 -10.70
C SER A 785 -5.78 -59.86 -9.31
N GLU A 786 -6.62 -59.73 -8.29
CA GLU A 786 -6.36 -59.70 -6.85
C GLU A 786 -5.68 -60.95 -6.26
N ARG A 787 -4.99 -60.78 -5.11
CA ARG A 787 -5.35 -61.49 -3.87
C ARG A 787 -4.78 -60.81 -2.60
N ALA A 788 -5.46 -61.03 -1.47
CA ALA A 788 -5.38 -60.21 -0.26
C ALA A 788 -4.77 -60.92 0.96
N SER A 789 -4.81 -60.21 2.11
CA SER A 789 -4.53 -60.63 3.52
C SER A 789 -3.08 -60.45 4.01
N THR A 790 -2.75 -59.91 5.20
CA THR A 790 -3.48 -59.28 6.35
C THR A 790 -2.44 -58.72 7.35
N LEU A 791 -2.59 -57.66 8.18
CA LEU A 791 -3.63 -56.62 8.37
C LEU A 791 -3.05 -55.17 8.26
N PRO A 792 -2.81 -54.31 9.29
CA PRO A 792 -2.92 -52.85 9.06
C PRO A 792 -1.66 -51.99 9.34
N PRO A 793 -1.44 -50.91 8.58
CA PRO A 793 -0.69 -49.74 9.05
C PRO A 793 -1.60 -48.81 9.87
N GLU A 794 -1.15 -48.32 11.02
CA GLU A 794 -1.87 -47.29 11.78
C GLU A 794 -1.90 -45.96 11.01
N SER A 795 -3.11 -45.52 10.64
CA SER A 795 -3.34 -44.21 10.03
C SER A 795 -3.49 -43.13 11.11
N LEU A 796 -2.72 -42.04 10.96
CA LEU A 796 -3.02 -40.65 11.32
C LEU A 796 -4.12 -40.41 12.39
N LYS A 797 -3.76 -39.79 13.51
CA LYS A 797 -4.73 -39.04 14.34
C LYS A 797 -5.10 -37.69 13.70
N SER A 798 -5.54 -37.70 12.45
CA SER A 798 -6.35 -36.63 11.89
C SER A 798 -7.74 -36.71 12.55
N GLN A 799 -8.09 -35.74 13.39
CA GLN A 799 -9.44 -35.65 13.96
C GLN A 799 -10.50 -35.69 12.86
N ALA A 800 -11.50 -36.55 13.02
CA ALA A 800 -12.60 -36.67 12.07
C ALA A 800 -13.36 -35.34 11.94
N VAL A 801 -13.56 -34.88 10.71
CA VAL A 801 -14.45 -33.74 10.41
C VAL A 801 -15.88 -34.20 10.62
N LEU A 802 -16.62 -33.50 11.48
CA LEU A 802 -18.01 -33.81 11.82
C LEU A 802 -18.99 -33.22 10.81
N GLN A 803 -18.68 -32.03 10.27
CA GLN A 803 -19.43 -31.35 9.21
C GLN A 803 -18.55 -30.30 8.55
N GLU A 804 -18.68 -30.12 7.24
CA GLU A 804 -18.07 -29.01 6.51
C GLU A 804 -19.06 -28.43 5.48
N GLY A 805 -18.80 -27.20 5.02
CA GLY A 805 -19.63 -26.53 4.02
C GLY A 805 -19.56 -25.00 4.07
N LEU A 806 -20.18 -24.35 3.09
CA LEU A 806 -20.23 -22.89 3.00
C LEU A 806 -21.35 -22.33 3.89
N LEU A 807 -21.02 -21.44 4.82
CA LEU A 807 -21.98 -20.74 5.68
C LEU A 807 -21.78 -19.23 5.61
N GLY A 808 -22.86 -18.47 5.66
CA GLY A 808 -22.77 -17.03 5.87
C GLY A 808 -22.47 -16.74 7.34
N ARG A 809 -21.25 -16.36 7.70
CA ARG A 809 -20.85 -15.97 9.08
C ARG A 809 -20.94 -14.45 9.26
N LYS A 810 -21.35 -14.03 10.45
CA LYS A 810 -21.29 -12.63 10.92
C LYS A 810 -20.94 -12.60 12.40
N LEU A 811 -19.95 -11.81 12.79
CA LEU A 811 -19.71 -11.43 14.18
C LEU A 811 -20.74 -10.35 14.60
N ASP A 812 -21.41 -10.52 15.74
CA ASP A 812 -22.39 -9.55 16.26
C ASP A 812 -21.89 -8.86 17.54
N VAL A 813 -21.26 -9.62 18.43
CA VAL A 813 -20.65 -9.14 19.68
C VAL A 813 -19.24 -9.72 19.80
N GLU A 814 -18.28 -8.88 20.18
CA GLU A 814 -16.88 -9.24 20.44
C GLU A 814 -16.67 -9.35 21.96
N GLY A 815 -15.79 -10.26 22.43
CA GLY A 815 -15.66 -10.69 23.84
C GLY A 815 -15.50 -9.61 24.93
N SER A 816 -15.29 -8.35 24.57
CA SER A 816 -15.41 -7.21 25.51
C SER A 816 -16.86 -6.75 25.79
N GLY A 817 -17.88 -7.48 25.29
CA GLY A 817 -19.30 -7.11 25.37
C GLY A 817 -19.69 -5.94 24.44
N LYS A 818 -18.79 -5.51 23.56
CA LYS A 818 -19.02 -4.45 22.58
C LYS A 818 -19.53 -5.04 21.27
N LYS A 819 -20.38 -4.29 20.57
CA LYS A 819 -20.80 -4.64 19.20
C LYS A 819 -19.60 -4.57 18.27
N ALA A 820 -19.46 -5.60 17.43
CA ALA A 820 -18.32 -5.72 16.52
C ALA A 820 -18.20 -4.50 15.58
N SER A 821 -16.96 -4.07 15.36
CA SER A 821 -16.60 -2.95 14.49
C SER A 821 -17.00 -3.20 13.04
N ASN A 822 -16.73 -4.41 12.53
CA ASN A 822 -17.27 -4.94 11.29
C ASN A 822 -18.33 -6.01 11.59
N ARG A 823 -19.49 -5.87 10.94
CA ARG A 823 -20.72 -6.65 11.17
C ARG A 823 -21.44 -6.96 9.85
N SER A 824 -20.65 -7.06 8.76
CA SER A 824 -21.06 -7.62 7.48
C SER A 824 -21.33 -9.13 7.59
N TRP A 825 -21.95 -9.71 6.55
CA TRP A 825 -22.06 -11.15 6.39
C TRP A 825 -21.02 -11.60 5.37
N ASN A 826 -20.18 -12.57 5.73
CA ASN A 826 -19.17 -13.15 4.85
C ASN A 826 -19.54 -14.61 4.59
N ASN A 827 -19.61 -15.04 3.33
CA ASN A 827 -19.80 -16.45 2.99
C ASN A 827 -18.44 -17.15 3.09
N LEU A 828 -18.29 -18.04 4.06
CA LEU A 828 -17.03 -18.68 4.43
C LEU A 828 -17.21 -20.20 4.50
N TYR A 829 -16.14 -20.93 4.19
CA TYR A 829 -16.12 -22.38 4.30
C TYR A 829 -15.81 -22.77 5.75
N CYS A 830 -16.78 -23.32 6.45
CA CYS A 830 -16.66 -23.73 7.84
C CYS A 830 -16.37 -25.23 7.92
N VAL A 831 -15.49 -25.64 8.84
CA VAL A 831 -15.13 -27.04 9.09
C VAL A 831 -15.21 -27.29 10.59
N LEU A 832 -16.10 -28.19 10.98
CA LEU A 832 -16.36 -28.57 12.35
C LEU A 832 -15.63 -29.86 12.72
N ARG A 833 -14.90 -29.83 13.82
CA ARG A 833 -14.23 -30.97 14.46
C ARG A 833 -14.71 -31.10 15.91
N PRO A 834 -14.49 -32.23 16.60
CA PRO A 834 -14.83 -32.37 18.01
C PRO A 834 -14.16 -31.26 18.84
N GLY A 835 -14.95 -30.44 19.54
CA GLY A 835 -14.48 -29.32 20.35
C GLY A 835 -13.96 -28.07 19.61
N GLN A 836 -13.98 -28.02 18.27
CA GLN A 836 -13.34 -26.92 17.51
C GLN A 836 -14.06 -26.61 16.17
N LEU A 837 -14.27 -25.33 15.87
CA LEU A 837 -14.80 -24.85 14.59
C LEU A 837 -13.77 -23.96 13.86
N SER A 838 -13.25 -24.45 12.74
CA SER A 838 -12.32 -23.72 11.88
C SER A 838 -13.05 -23.05 10.72
N VAL A 839 -12.54 -21.89 10.26
CA VAL A 839 -13.17 -21.10 9.18
C VAL A 839 -12.13 -20.74 8.12
N TYR A 840 -12.50 -20.92 6.86
CA TYR A 840 -11.66 -20.79 5.67
C TYR A 840 -12.36 -19.92 4.62
N LYS A 841 -11.60 -19.35 3.67
CA LYS A 841 -12.19 -18.59 2.56
C LYS A 841 -13.03 -19.48 1.64
N ASP A 842 -12.51 -20.66 1.32
CA ASP A 842 -13.16 -21.68 0.50
C ASP A 842 -12.63 -23.09 0.84
N ALA A 843 -13.16 -24.13 0.17
CA ALA A 843 -12.73 -25.52 0.36
C ALA A 843 -11.27 -25.78 -0.06
N LYS A 844 -10.70 -24.99 -0.99
CA LYS A 844 -9.29 -25.11 -1.40
C LYS A 844 -8.37 -24.63 -0.29
N SER A 845 -8.75 -23.53 0.36
CA SER A 845 -8.07 -22.95 1.52
C SER A 845 -8.03 -23.93 2.70
N PHE A 846 -9.09 -24.72 2.91
CA PHE A 846 -9.09 -25.81 3.88
C PHE A 846 -8.07 -26.91 3.53
N GLY A 847 -8.05 -27.36 2.26
CA GLY A 847 -7.05 -28.33 1.78
C GLY A 847 -5.59 -27.85 1.88
N GLN A 848 -5.38 -26.53 1.98
CA GLN A 848 -4.07 -25.89 2.19
C GLN A 848 -3.79 -25.52 3.66
N GLY A 849 -4.77 -25.69 4.57
CA GLY A 849 -4.64 -25.34 5.99
C GLY A 849 -4.74 -23.85 6.32
N LEU A 850 -5.06 -22.97 5.36
CA LEU A 850 -5.03 -21.51 5.50
C LEU A 850 -6.36 -20.95 6.02
N THR A 851 -6.46 -20.65 7.32
CA THR A 851 -7.68 -20.08 7.93
C THR A 851 -7.97 -18.66 7.42
N PHE A 852 -9.25 -18.29 7.44
CA PHE A 852 -9.72 -16.98 6.99
C PHE A 852 -9.09 -15.87 7.83
N HIS A 853 -8.37 -14.93 7.18
CA HIS A 853 -7.57 -13.88 7.82
C HIS A 853 -6.55 -14.35 8.89
N GLY A 854 -6.16 -15.63 8.88
CA GLY A 854 -5.30 -16.18 9.93
C GLY A 854 -6.00 -16.29 11.30
N GLU A 855 -7.34 -16.26 11.34
CA GLU A 855 -8.10 -16.47 12.58
C GLU A 855 -7.77 -17.85 13.17
N GLU A 856 -7.52 -17.91 14.49
CA GLU A 856 -7.40 -19.17 15.21
C GLU A 856 -8.74 -19.92 15.23
N PRO A 857 -8.76 -21.26 15.18
CA PRO A 857 -9.99 -22.03 15.26
C PRO A 857 -10.77 -21.76 16.54
N LEU A 858 -12.09 -21.60 16.42
CA LEU A 858 -12.96 -21.28 17.55
C LEU A 858 -13.12 -22.51 18.46
N THR A 859 -12.59 -22.43 19.67
CA THR A 859 -12.73 -23.47 20.71
C THR A 859 -14.19 -23.52 21.20
N LEU A 860 -14.83 -24.68 21.07
CA LEU A 860 -16.24 -24.88 21.41
C LEU A 860 -16.47 -25.31 22.87
N ALA A 861 -15.42 -25.42 23.68
CA ALA A 861 -15.51 -25.80 25.09
C ALA A 861 -16.40 -24.82 25.89
N GLY A 862 -17.60 -25.27 26.28
CA GLY A 862 -18.59 -24.46 26.99
C GLY A 862 -19.38 -23.47 26.12
N ALA A 863 -19.28 -23.57 24.79
CA ALA A 863 -20.05 -22.74 23.87
C ALA A 863 -21.53 -23.16 23.80
N ILE A 864 -22.41 -22.22 23.42
CA ILE A 864 -23.85 -22.44 23.30
C ILE A 864 -24.28 -22.20 21.84
N TRP A 865 -24.94 -23.20 21.24
CA TRP A 865 -25.57 -23.11 19.93
C TRP A 865 -27.09 -22.91 20.06
N GLU A 866 -27.64 -21.89 19.40
CA GLU A 866 -29.06 -21.53 19.49
C GLU A 866 -29.64 -21.25 18.09
N ILE A 867 -30.69 -21.98 17.68
CA ILE A 867 -31.41 -21.75 16.42
C ILE A 867 -32.34 -20.54 16.56
N LEU A 868 -32.17 -19.50 15.73
CA LEU A 868 -32.95 -18.26 15.80
C LEU A 868 -34.18 -18.31 14.89
N SER A 869 -35.25 -18.94 15.36
CA SER A 869 -36.55 -19.04 14.65
C SER A 869 -37.18 -17.70 14.25
N ASN A 870 -36.87 -16.61 14.97
CA ASN A 870 -37.48 -15.28 14.80
C ASN A 870 -36.53 -14.20 14.23
N TYR A 871 -35.43 -14.57 13.56
CA TYR A 871 -34.47 -13.59 13.01
C TYR A 871 -35.01 -12.85 11.78
N LYS A 872 -35.52 -11.62 11.97
CA LYS A 872 -36.26 -10.85 10.94
C LYS A 872 -35.50 -10.49 9.65
N LYS A 873 -34.15 -10.58 9.61
CA LYS A 873 -33.35 -10.10 8.46
C LYS A 873 -32.99 -11.19 7.44
N LYS A 874 -32.84 -12.44 7.87
CA LYS A 874 -32.41 -13.59 7.05
C LYS A 874 -33.04 -14.86 7.63
N LYS A 875 -33.51 -15.76 6.76
CA LYS A 875 -34.04 -17.07 7.16
C LYS A 875 -32.88 -18.04 7.47
N HIS A 876 -33.19 -19.11 8.21
CA HIS A 876 -32.28 -20.22 8.53
C HIS A 876 -30.97 -19.77 9.20
N VAL A 877 -31.10 -19.00 10.29
CA VAL A 877 -29.96 -18.47 11.05
C VAL A 877 -29.86 -19.15 12.43
N ALA A 878 -28.65 -19.54 12.81
CA ALA A 878 -28.30 -19.94 14.16
C ALA A 878 -27.23 -19.01 14.76
N LYS A 879 -27.08 -19.05 16.08
CA LYS A 879 -26.15 -18.25 16.86
C LYS A 879 -25.25 -19.14 17.69
N LEU A 880 -23.95 -18.92 17.60
CA LEU A 880 -22.93 -19.50 18.48
C LEU A 880 -22.47 -18.44 19.47
N ARG A 881 -22.56 -18.73 20.76
CA ARG A 881 -22.00 -17.92 21.84
C ARG A 881 -20.82 -18.68 22.46
N LEU A 882 -19.65 -18.06 22.45
CA LEU A 882 -18.43 -18.61 23.05
C LEU A 882 -18.28 -18.15 24.52
N THR A 883 -17.40 -18.80 25.26
CA THR A 883 -17.14 -18.53 26.70
C THR A 883 -16.38 -17.23 26.96
N ASP A 884 -15.72 -16.67 25.94
CA ASP A 884 -15.09 -15.35 25.94
C ASP A 884 -16.11 -14.19 25.84
N GLY A 885 -17.40 -14.49 25.63
CA GLY A 885 -18.46 -13.51 25.41
C GLY A 885 -18.69 -13.11 23.94
N SER A 886 -17.96 -13.70 22.99
CA SER A 886 -18.16 -13.44 21.56
C SER A 886 -19.42 -14.15 21.03
N GLU A 887 -20.21 -13.43 20.21
CA GLU A 887 -21.42 -13.95 19.57
C GLU A 887 -21.30 -13.91 18.04
N TYR A 888 -21.44 -15.09 17.43
CA TYR A 888 -21.43 -15.30 15.99
C TYR A 888 -22.80 -15.74 15.48
N LEU A 889 -23.22 -15.22 14.33
CA LEU A 889 -24.40 -15.64 13.60
C LEU A 889 -23.98 -16.41 12.34
N PHE A 890 -24.63 -17.54 12.09
CA PHE A 890 -24.40 -18.40 10.93
C PHE A 890 -25.71 -18.56 10.14
N GLN A 891 -25.66 -18.30 8.84
CA GLN A 891 -26.77 -18.51 7.90
C GLN A 891 -26.51 -19.77 7.07
N CYS A 892 -27.48 -20.68 7.07
CA CYS A 892 -27.55 -21.83 6.16
C CYS A 892 -28.43 -21.49 4.94
N LYS A 893 -28.31 -22.24 3.84
CA LYS A 893 -29.09 -22.00 2.61
C LYS A 893 -30.57 -22.40 2.76
N ASP A 894 -30.83 -23.45 3.52
CA ASP A 894 -32.14 -24.08 3.73
C ASP A 894 -32.28 -24.63 5.16
N GLU A 895 -33.47 -25.12 5.50
CA GLU A 895 -33.77 -25.65 6.83
C GLU A 895 -33.12 -27.02 7.09
N GLU A 896 -32.89 -27.83 6.05
CA GLU A 896 -32.25 -29.14 6.16
C GLU A 896 -30.76 -29.04 6.47
N GLU A 897 -30.07 -28.05 5.89
CA GLU A 897 -28.69 -27.72 6.18
C GLU A 897 -28.56 -27.16 7.61
N LEU A 898 -29.49 -26.30 8.04
CA LEU A 898 -29.54 -25.81 9.42
C LEU A 898 -29.73 -26.93 10.44
N GLN A 899 -30.61 -27.90 10.15
CA GLN A 899 -30.81 -29.11 10.95
C GLN A 899 -29.53 -29.96 11.00
N ARG A 900 -28.88 -30.21 9.86
CA ARG A 900 -27.61 -30.96 9.77
C ARG A 900 -26.49 -30.31 10.57
N TRP A 901 -26.27 -29.00 10.40
CA TRP A 901 -25.27 -28.24 11.15
C TRP A 901 -25.56 -28.22 12.66
N SER A 902 -26.82 -28.13 13.07
CA SER A 902 -27.18 -28.14 14.49
C SER A 902 -26.89 -29.49 15.14
N GLN A 903 -27.29 -30.60 14.51
CA GLN A 903 -26.97 -31.95 15.01
C GLN A 903 -25.46 -32.23 15.03
N ALA A 904 -24.70 -31.67 14.09
CA ALA A 904 -23.25 -31.79 14.10
C ALA A 904 -22.60 -30.94 15.22
N MET A 905 -23.13 -29.73 15.47
CA MET A 905 -22.66 -28.84 16.53
C MET A 905 -22.93 -29.41 17.92
N GLU A 906 -24.10 -30.00 18.15
CA GLU A 906 -24.43 -30.71 19.41
C GLU A 906 -23.40 -31.81 19.70
N ARG A 907 -23.11 -32.69 18.72
CA ARG A 907 -22.07 -33.72 18.84
C ARG A 907 -20.66 -33.15 19.07
N ALA A 908 -20.36 -31.98 18.52
CA ALA A 908 -19.07 -31.32 18.70
C ALA A 908 -18.91 -30.69 20.09
N LEU A 909 -20.02 -30.31 20.75
CA LEU A 909 -20.07 -29.72 22.09
C LEU A 909 -20.00 -30.76 23.21
N GLU A 910 -20.44 -32.00 22.96
CA GLU A 910 -20.45 -33.08 23.97
C GLU A 910 -19.09 -33.78 24.18
N SER A 911 -18.07 -33.50 23.37
CA SER A 911 -16.78 -34.22 23.37
C SER A 911 -15.68 -33.54 24.22
N PRO A 912 -15.09 -34.22 25.23
CA PRO A 912 -13.90 -33.72 25.95
C PRO A 912 -12.63 -33.79 25.08
N LEU A 913 -11.68 -32.88 25.31
CA LEU A 913 -10.34 -32.90 24.70
C LEU A 913 -9.39 -33.87 25.45
N PRO A 914 -8.47 -34.58 24.76
CA PRO A 914 -7.39 -35.33 25.40
C PRO A 914 -6.29 -34.40 25.93
N ALA A 915 -5.61 -34.80 27.01
CA ALA A 915 -4.47 -34.07 27.57
C ALA A 915 -3.16 -34.37 26.83
N GLU A 916 -2.28 -33.37 26.71
CA GLU A 916 -0.91 -33.55 26.21
C GLU A 916 0.09 -33.78 27.35
N GLU A 917 1.00 -34.73 27.16
CA GLU A 917 2.22 -34.89 27.95
C GLU A 917 3.38 -34.15 27.28
N GLY A 918 4.23 -33.48 28.06
CA GLY A 918 5.47 -32.88 27.58
C GLY A 918 6.63 -33.10 28.57
N PRO A 919 7.89 -33.19 28.10
CA PRO A 919 9.05 -33.25 28.98
C PRO A 919 9.81 -31.91 29.08
N SER A 920 10.07 -31.49 30.32
CA SER A 920 11.22 -30.71 30.84
C SER A 920 12.02 -29.75 29.91
N GLY A 921 12.35 -28.50 30.28
CA GLY A 921 12.18 -27.77 31.54
C GLY A 921 13.49 -27.17 32.07
N VAL A 922 13.51 -25.85 32.33
CA VAL A 922 14.55 -25.16 33.13
C VAL A 922 13.85 -24.23 34.14
N LYS A 923 14.36 -24.17 35.37
CA LYS A 923 13.67 -23.58 36.55
C LYS A 923 14.24 -22.24 36.99
N SER A 924 13.38 -21.37 37.51
CA SER A 924 13.58 -20.53 38.72
C SER A 924 12.23 -19.89 39.10
N GLN A 925 11.48 -20.48 40.05
CA GLN A 925 11.42 -20.11 41.48
C GLN A 925 10.87 -18.67 41.74
N SER A 926 9.61 -18.51 42.18
CA SER A 926 9.16 -18.48 43.61
C SER A 926 9.31 -17.08 44.25
N LEU A 927 8.39 -16.44 44.99
CA LEU A 927 7.08 -16.74 45.64
C LEU A 927 6.29 -15.38 45.85
N PRO A 928 5.10 -15.30 46.52
CA PRO A 928 4.03 -14.33 46.17
C PRO A 928 3.71 -13.25 47.26
N PRO A 929 2.46 -12.76 47.52
CA PRO A 929 2.20 -11.30 47.57
C PRO A 929 1.83 -10.73 48.95
N VAL A 930 1.80 -9.39 49.09
CA VAL A 930 1.24 -8.70 50.26
C VAL A 930 0.49 -7.42 49.85
N SER A 931 -0.72 -7.24 50.38
CA SER A 931 -1.54 -5.99 50.32
C SER A 931 -0.91 -4.89 51.20
N ALA A 932 -1.20 -3.58 51.13
CA ALA A 932 -2.51 -2.94 51.01
C ALA A 932 -2.39 -1.40 50.85
N SER A 933 -3.57 -0.75 50.80
CA SER A 933 -3.86 0.68 51.11
C SER A 933 -3.38 1.80 50.15
N THR A 934 -4.40 2.51 49.65
CA THR A 934 -4.36 3.88 49.09
C THR A 934 -4.00 4.94 50.15
N PRO A 935 -3.48 6.12 49.75
CA PRO A 935 -4.39 7.28 49.64
C PRO A 935 -4.22 8.14 48.37
N GLU A 936 -5.05 9.19 48.33
CA GLU A 936 -5.45 10.10 47.24
C GLU A 936 -4.37 10.95 46.50
N PRO A 937 -4.73 11.63 45.38
CA PRO A 937 -3.80 11.94 44.28
C PRO A 937 -3.32 13.40 44.22
N SER A 938 -2.31 13.65 43.38
CA SER A 938 -1.96 15.02 42.93
C SER A 938 -1.68 15.11 41.41
N SER A 939 -2.25 16.16 40.81
CA SER A 939 -1.87 16.84 39.55
C SER A 939 -1.44 16.02 38.32
N GLY A 940 -2.29 16.00 37.28
CA GLY A 940 -1.89 15.50 35.94
C GLY A 940 -2.90 15.68 34.79
N LYS A 941 -3.94 16.52 34.91
CA LYS A 941 -4.87 16.77 33.79
C LYS A 941 -4.41 17.96 32.94
N LYS A 942 -4.41 17.80 31.62
CA LYS A 942 -5.32 18.59 30.76
C LYS A 942 -5.57 17.96 29.40
N ASP A 943 -6.85 17.70 29.16
CA ASP A 943 -7.40 17.25 27.89
C ASP A 943 -7.58 18.40 26.89
N LYS A 944 -7.93 17.98 25.68
CA LYS A 944 -8.25 18.75 24.48
C LYS A 944 -9.38 19.80 24.65
N GLU A 945 -9.36 20.71 23.69
CA GLU A 945 -10.50 21.12 22.84
C GLU A 945 -11.13 22.53 23.04
N LYS A 946 -11.47 23.10 21.87
CA LYS A 946 -12.41 24.21 21.56
C LYS A 946 -11.93 25.68 21.61
N MET A 947 -11.82 26.22 20.38
CA MET A 947 -12.55 27.40 19.85
C MET A 947 -12.23 28.82 20.35
N PHE A 948 -12.04 29.69 19.35
CA PHE A 948 -12.27 31.14 19.32
C PHE A 948 -11.37 32.11 20.13
N SER A 949 -10.59 32.86 19.34
CA SER A 949 -10.65 34.33 19.25
C SER A 949 -10.03 35.23 20.33
N ARG A 950 -8.88 35.79 19.93
CA ARG A 950 -8.51 37.22 19.96
C ARG A 950 -8.09 37.91 21.28
N PHE A 951 -6.81 38.29 21.27
CA PHE A 951 -6.19 39.53 21.75
C PHE A 951 -6.24 39.94 23.23
N ALA A 952 -5.03 40.03 23.81
CA ALA A 952 -4.55 41.29 24.41
C ALA A 952 -3.04 41.46 24.15
N LYS A 953 -2.62 42.71 23.90
CA LYS A 953 -1.25 43.11 23.52
C LYS A 953 -0.34 43.32 24.75
N LYS A 954 0.97 43.17 24.53
CA LYS A 954 2.11 43.80 25.24
C LYS A 954 2.34 43.44 26.71
N LYS A 955 3.47 42.77 26.96
CA LYS A 955 4.67 43.54 27.35
C LYS A 955 5.83 43.18 26.44
#